data_AF-A0A7S3Z4I9-F1
#
_entry.id   AF-A0A7S3Z4I9-F1
#
_cell.length_a   1.000
_cell.length_b   1.000
_cell.length_c   1.000
_cell.angle_alpha   90.00
_cell.angle_beta   90.00
_cell.angle_gamma   90.00
#
_symmetry.space_group_name_H-M   'P 1'
#
loop_
_entity.id
_entity.type
_entity.pdbx_description
1 polymer ?
#
loop_
_entity_poly.entity_id
_entity_poly.type
_entity_poly.pdbx_seq_one_letter_code
_entity_poly.pdbx_strand_id
1 'polypeptide(L)'
;MKEGWLHKMSSGCLGSFQRRYCRIAKNDKGEWHVKYYHQKEDQKHRGIIPLKGCVVRDDDRPHVFVVETMDRDFTMRAESEAEQKEWVRKLRTACLESSKKKPKESKGTAKPTAVTSPREKEKEERAKQEAKKKEMQRKASLVNWNKADAKKMLDMVAGKKLLVNLHRLLFLLLTSTEESGLVAYRKAFFTTMPYFTKVHHVIGLFIEILLLPPPEDAAEMIPRWARIKKRVLETIAYWIEAHPSDTSVDMYNKFSKAVDPDSFPPTEWSAAAVAEIKEIGASAEEIKKSMRAIINVKKPKINYAACPYYFWGGGRNRYNGNVIKEVSYGELAQELCLLSHERMCMITDRQIYYRGEKGWLTEQQNQNKVSNHMSNWVATCILNTIDKKKAKERKCSCEEKKPICEACQNELTAAYSYFLKVAQRCLELRNFNTFFEIMTGLSNRHVLRLGPHTSLPSEDAEMLQGLKQISDTGGNFAAYRECIGEFKDNPTVPTVPYFAVYFYKRIQHIEDSANLSGGWKSKSKPEDKKDAALLSTRDSKRVPPRGATSSTSASSLDPSSATHRKQVDTKPTATATAVIKEEPQEQPQEQKAAPPPQNPIDTTNASTTNNSTAGMMNHHCHANSNATVNISYISHNNNNHIHNNNNNNNNINS
;
A
#
# COMPACT_ATOMS: atom_id res chain seq x y z
N MET A 1 -42.58 16.33 -4.75
CA MET A 1 -41.58 15.24 -4.86
C MET A 1 -41.30 14.68 -3.48
N LYS A 2 -40.68 13.49 -3.37
CA LYS A 2 -40.47 12.83 -2.07
C LYS A 2 -39.32 13.47 -1.28
N GLU A 3 -39.56 13.67 0.01
CA GLU A 3 -38.55 14.01 1.02
C GLU A 3 -38.80 13.16 2.27
N GLY A 4 -37.75 12.93 3.06
CA GLY A 4 -37.85 12.06 4.24
C GLY A 4 -36.49 11.63 4.77
N TRP A 5 -36.51 10.86 5.84
CA TRP A 5 -35.29 10.33 6.46
C TRP A 5 -34.80 9.09 5.72
N LEU A 6 -33.51 9.04 5.44
CA LEU A 6 -32.83 7.84 4.97
C LEU A 6 -31.55 7.63 5.77
N HIS A 7 -31.19 6.37 5.96
CA HIS A 7 -29.90 5.99 6.47
C HIS A 7 -28.93 5.90 5.30
N LYS A 8 -28.06 6.90 5.14
CA LYS A 8 -27.04 6.95 4.09
C LYS A 8 -25.75 6.33 4.60
N MET A 9 -25.16 5.40 3.86
CA MET A 9 -23.84 4.88 4.20
C MET A 9 -22.79 6.00 4.10
N SER A 10 -22.01 6.19 5.16
CA SER A 10 -20.91 7.17 5.17
C SER A 10 -19.83 6.76 4.16
N SER A 11 -19.13 7.74 3.59
CA SER A 11 -18.00 7.50 2.68
C SER A 11 -16.73 7.02 3.40
N GLY A 12 -16.81 6.76 4.71
CA GLY A 12 -15.70 6.26 5.53
C GLY A 12 -15.68 4.73 5.60
N CYS A 13 -14.47 4.19 5.76
CA CYS A 13 -14.12 2.77 5.76
C CYS A 13 -14.75 1.88 6.84
N LEU A 14 -15.55 2.42 7.76
CA LEU A 14 -16.33 1.65 8.74
C LEU A 14 -17.80 1.45 8.34
N GLY A 15 -18.22 1.94 7.16
CA GLY A 15 -19.52 1.59 6.56
C GLY A 15 -20.74 1.88 7.45
N SER A 16 -20.63 2.82 8.40
CA SER A 16 -21.75 3.11 9.29
C SER A 16 -22.82 3.91 8.55
N PHE A 17 -24.07 3.48 8.73
CA PHE A 17 -25.24 4.18 8.25
C PHE A 17 -25.49 5.43 9.09
N GLN A 18 -25.47 6.59 8.46
CA GLN A 18 -25.77 7.85 9.09
C GLN A 18 -27.15 8.31 8.66
N ARG A 19 -28.01 8.66 9.62
CA ARG A 19 -29.33 9.22 9.32
C ARG A 19 -29.16 10.60 8.67
N ARG A 20 -29.84 10.80 7.55
CA ARG A 20 -29.81 12.02 6.73
C ARG A 20 -31.21 12.34 6.25
N TYR A 21 -31.58 13.62 6.29
CA TYR A 21 -32.81 14.07 5.67
C TYR A 21 -32.55 14.26 4.18
N CYS A 22 -33.28 13.55 3.31
CA CYS A 22 -33.07 13.54 1.87
C CYS A 22 -34.26 14.20 1.16
N ARG A 23 -33.99 14.99 0.12
CA ARG A 23 -35.02 15.65 -0.71
C ARG A 23 -34.67 15.52 -2.19
N ILE A 24 -35.61 15.01 -2.98
CA ILE A 24 -35.49 14.98 -4.44
C ILE A 24 -36.00 16.33 -5.01
N ALA A 25 -35.15 17.07 -5.70
CA ALA A 25 -35.46 18.39 -6.24
C ALA A 25 -34.84 18.62 -7.62
N LYS A 26 -35.34 19.62 -8.36
CA LYS A 26 -34.68 20.12 -9.57
C LYS A 26 -33.74 21.27 -9.21
N ASN A 27 -32.60 21.37 -9.89
CA ASN A 27 -31.74 22.55 -9.79
C ASN A 27 -32.28 23.67 -10.69
N ASP A 28 -31.62 24.83 -10.69
CA ASP A 28 -32.02 25.99 -11.50
C ASP A 28 -31.97 25.71 -13.02
N LYS A 29 -31.23 24.66 -13.42
CA LYS A 29 -31.14 24.17 -14.80
C LYS A 29 -32.24 23.14 -15.14
N GLY A 30 -33.15 22.85 -14.21
CA GLY A 30 -34.22 21.87 -14.37
C GLY A 30 -33.80 20.40 -14.24
N GLU A 31 -32.55 20.12 -13.83
CA GLU A 31 -32.02 18.76 -13.69
C GLU A 31 -32.31 18.19 -12.29
N TRP A 32 -32.73 16.92 -12.25
CA TRP A 32 -33.05 16.24 -11.00
C TRP A 32 -31.80 15.88 -10.19
N HIS A 33 -31.89 16.05 -8.88
CA HIS A 33 -30.86 15.69 -7.91
C HIS A 33 -31.48 15.34 -6.55
N VAL A 34 -30.71 14.66 -5.70
CA VAL A 34 -31.04 14.45 -4.28
C VAL A 34 -30.12 15.31 -3.43
N LYS A 35 -30.67 16.22 -2.63
CA LYS A 35 -29.92 16.90 -1.57
C LYS A 35 -30.11 16.15 -0.27
N TYR A 36 -29.05 16.00 0.51
CA TYR A 36 -29.13 15.42 1.85
C TYR A 36 -28.51 16.33 2.91
N TYR A 37 -29.14 16.33 4.09
CA TYR A 37 -28.89 17.26 5.20
C TYR A 37 -28.62 16.48 6.49
N HIS A 38 -28.05 17.14 7.50
CA HIS A 38 -27.89 16.52 8.82
C HIS A 38 -29.24 16.51 9.55
N GLN A 39 -29.93 17.64 9.52
CA GLN A 39 -31.29 17.83 10.03
C GLN A 39 -32.21 18.42 8.94
N LYS A 40 -33.52 18.36 9.16
CA LYS A 40 -34.52 18.82 8.18
C LYS A 40 -34.48 20.35 8.01
N GLU A 41 -34.14 21.06 9.08
CA GLU A 41 -34.12 22.52 9.19
C GLU A 41 -32.81 23.15 8.69
N ASP A 42 -31.81 22.33 8.34
CA ASP A 42 -30.52 22.81 7.86
C ASP A 42 -30.67 23.59 6.54
N GLN A 43 -30.24 24.85 6.51
CA GLN A 43 -30.17 25.64 5.28
C GLN A 43 -29.08 25.12 4.32
N LYS A 44 -28.01 24.52 4.86
CA LYS A 44 -26.86 24.02 4.10
C LYS A 44 -26.89 22.50 3.98
N HIS A 45 -27.02 22.01 2.74
CA HIS A 45 -26.92 20.60 2.42
C HIS A 45 -25.49 20.07 2.63
N ARG A 46 -25.37 18.79 2.98
CA ARG A 46 -24.10 18.08 3.14
C ARG A 46 -23.56 17.52 1.82
N GLY A 47 -24.44 17.30 0.86
CA GLY A 47 -24.05 16.91 -0.48
C GLY A 47 -25.22 16.78 -1.43
N ILE A 48 -24.88 16.59 -2.71
CA ILE A 48 -25.81 16.48 -3.82
C ILE A 48 -25.51 15.17 -4.56
N ILE A 49 -26.56 14.42 -4.90
CA ILE A 49 -26.50 13.25 -5.77
C ILE A 49 -27.18 13.64 -7.09
N PRO A 50 -26.42 13.90 -8.18
CA PRO A 50 -27.03 14.13 -9.49
C PRO A 50 -27.77 12.87 -9.94
N LEU A 51 -28.95 13.00 -10.56
CA LEU A 51 -29.74 11.85 -11.05
C LEU A 51 -29.67 11.66 -12.57
N LYS A 52 -28.86 12.47 -13.26
CA LYS A 52 -28.64 12.37 -14.70
C LYS A 52 -27.74 11.19 -15.01
N GLY A 53 -28.24 10.23 -15.79
CA GLY A 53 -27.49 9.01 -16.16
C GLY A 53 -27.34 8.00 -15.02
N CYS A 54 -28.12 8.15 -13.94
CA CYS A 54 -28.02 7.29 -12.77
C CYS A 54 -28.93 6.06 -12.87
N VAL A 55 -28.53 4.98 -12.20
CA VAL A 55 -29.28 3.73 -12.11
C VAL A 55 -29.61 3.46 -10.64
N VAL A 56 -30.83 2.99 -10.36
CA VAL A 56 -31.29 2.67 -9.00
C VAL A 56 -31.55 1.18 -8.90
N ARG A 57 -30.70 0.48 -8.14
CA ARG A 57 -30.78 -0.96 -7.91
C ARG A 57 -31.24 -1.27 -6.49
N ASP A 58 -32.02 -2.33 -6.36
CA ASP A 58 -32.33 -2.91 -5.06
C ASP A 58 -31.09 -3.72 -4.59
N ASP A 59 -30.86 -3.77 -3.28
CA ASP A 59 -29.75 -4.51 -2.65
C ASP A 59 -30.35 -5.69 -1.87
N ASP A 60 -29.64 -6.81 -1.78
CA ASP A 60 -30.13 -8.02 -1.10
C ASP A 60 -30.33 -7.81 0.42
N ARG A 61 -29.74 -6.74 0.98
CA ARG A 61 -29.91 -6.38 2.40
C ARG A 61 -31.29 -5.73 2.65
N PRO A 62 -31.91 -5.99 3.82
CA PRO A 62 -33.27 -5.54 4.10
C PRO A 62 -33.39 -4.01 4.09
N HIS A 63 -34.30 -3.52 3.26
CA HIS A 63 -34.64 -2.10 3.09
C HIS A 63 -33.52 -1.25 2.49
N VAL A 64 -32.52 -1.88 1.88
CA VAL A 64 -31.35 -1.21 1.28
C VAL A 64 -31.51 -1.09 -0.23
N PHE A 65 -31.08 0.04 -0.78
CA PHE A 65 -30.99 0.26 -2.23
C PHE A 65 -29.76 1.11 -2.55
N VAL A 66 -29.31 1.02 -3.80
CA VAL A 66 -28.12 1.71 -4.30
C VAL A 66 -28.50 2.66 -5.43
N VAL A 67 -28.05 3.90 -5.33
CA VAL A 67 -28.10 4.88 -6.42
C VAL A 67 -26.71 4.96 -7.04
N GLU A 68 -26.54 4.35 -8.20
CA GLU A 68 -25.32 4.39 -9.00
C GLU A 68 -25.27 5.65 -9.84
N THR A 69 -24.20 6.42 -9.66
CA THR A 69 -23.88 7.60 -10.48
C THR A 69 -22.59 7.33 -11.26
N MET A 70 -22.18 8.23 -12.16
CA MET A 70 -20.92 8.04 -12.89
C MET A 70 -19.68 8.10 -11.99
N ASP A 71 -19.74 8.86 -10.89
CA ASP A 71 -18.59 9.13 -10.03
C ASP A 71 -18.50 8.13 -8.86
N ARG A 72 -19.65 7.76 -8.28
CA ARG A 72 -19.72 6.85 -7.12
C ARG A 72 -21.11 6.27 -6.90
N ASP A 73 -21.15 5.21 -6.10
CA ASP A 73 -22.38 4.57 -5.64
C ASP A 73 -22.82 5.14 -4.28
N PHE A 74 -24.12 5.32 -4.11
CA PHE A 74 -24.72 5.77 -2.86
C PHE A 74 -25.67 4.70 -2.31
N THR A 75 -25.22 3.97 -1.28
CA THR A 75 -26.04 3.02 -0.54
C THR A 75 -26.91 3.74 0.48
N MET A 76 -28.21 3.49 0.40
CA MET A 76 -29.24 4.07 1.26
C MET A 76 -30.08 2.95 1.88
N ARG A 77 -30.54 3.14 3.11
CA ARG A 77 -31.45 2.25 3.81
C ARG A 77 -32.68 3.02 4.26
N ALA A 78 -33.86 2.50 3.95
CA ALA A 78 -35.14 3.04 4.41
C ALA A 78 -35.54 2.41 5.76
N GLU A 79 -36.50 3.03 6.46
CA GLU A 79 -36.98 2.53 7.76
C GLU A 79 -37.88 1.29 7.59
N SER A 80 -38.51 1.13 6.42
CA SER A 80 -39.36 -0.03 6.10
C SER A 80 -39.30 -0.40 4.62
N GLU A 81 -39.79 -1.59 4.28
CA GLU A 81 -39.90 -2.07 2.89
C GLU A 81 -40.85 -1.21 2.05
N ALA A 82 -41.97 -0.77 2.63
CA ALA A 82 -42.91 0.12 1.96
C ALA A 82 -42.24 1.45 1.59
N GLU A 83 -41.46 2.00 2.52
CA GLU A 83 -40.73 3.24 2.29
C GLU A 83 -39.60 3.06 1.25
N GLN A 84 -38.86 1.95 1.30
CA GLN A 84 -37.86 1.57 0.30
C GLN A 84 -38.48 1.55 -1.11
N LYS A 85 -39.57 0.80 -1.30
CA LYS A 85 -40.28 0.68 -2.58
C LYS A 85 -40.72 2.05 -3.10
N GLU A 86 -41.20 2.93 -2.21
CA GLU A 86 -41.61 4.27 -2.59
C GLU A 86 -40.41 5.15 -3.02
N TRP A 87 -39.32 5.13 -2.26
CA TRP A 87 -38.08 5.84 -2.60
C TRP A 87 -37.51 5.40 -3.95
N VAL A 88 -37.35 4.09 -4.15
CA VAL A 88 -36.83 3.50 -5.39
C VAL A 88 -37.69 3.90 -6.58
N ARG A 89 -39.03 3.81 -6.46
CA ARG A 89 -39.96 4.23 -7.51
C ARG A 89 -39.77 5.70 -7.89
N LYS A 90 -39.72 6.61 -6.90
CA LYS A 90 -39.56 8.05 -7.15
C LYS A 90 -38.21 8.40 -7.76
N LEU A 91 -37.14 7.75 -7.32
CA LEU A 91 -35.79 7.95 -7.87
C LEU A 91 -35.71 7.43 -9.31
N ARG A 92 -36.26 6.24 -9.61
CA ARG A 92 -36.33 5.72 -10.98
C ARG A 92 -37.10 6.66 -11.92
N THR A 93 -38.24 7.22 -11.48
CA THR A 93 -38.99 8.23 -12.25
C THR A 93 -38.13 9.48 -12.52
N ALA A 94 -37.43 10.01 -11.51
CA ALA A 94 -36.58 11.18 -11.68
C ALA A 94 -35.36 10.93 -12.60
N CYS A 95 -34.75 9.73 -12.55
CA CYS A 95 -33.67 9.34 -13.45
C CYS A 95 -34.15 9.24 -14.91
N LEU A 96 -35.34 8.66 -15.13
CA LEU A 96 -35.96 8.56 -16.45
C LEU A 96 -36.31 9.93 -17.03
N GLU A 97 -36.89 10.83 -16.22
CA GLU A 97 -37.17 12.20 -16.65
C GLU A 97 -35.91 12.99 -17.00
N SER A 98 -34.82 12.78 -16.25
CA SER A 98 -33.52 13.40 -16.53
C SER A 98 -32.90 12.93 -17.85
N SER A 99 -33.34 11.78 -18.36
CA SER A 99 -32.83 11.16 -19.58
C SER A 99 -33.66 11.49 -20.83
N LYS A 100 -34.88 12.02 -20.66
CA LYS A 100 -35.73 12.42 -21.79
C LYS A 100 -35.24 13.77 -22.35
N LYS A 101 -34.77 13.78 -23.60
CA LYS A 101 -34.56 15.02 -24.37
C LYS A 101 -35.90 15.77 -24.48
N LYS A 102 -35.91 17.09 -24.23
CA LYS A 102 -37.10 17.95 -24.40
C LYS A 102 -37.71 17.72 -25.80
N PRO A 103 -38.99 17.33 -25.92
CA PRO A 103 -39.73 17.46 -27.17
C PRO A 103 -40.01 18.94 -27.43
N LYS A 104 -39.87 19.39 -28.68
CA LYS A 104 -40.44 20.67 -29.14
C LYS A 104 -41.97 20.55 -29.09
N GLU A 105 -42.63 21.57 -28.57
CA GLU A 105 -44.10 21.70 -28.54
C GLU A 105 -44.68 21.67 -29.96
N SER A 106 -45.65 20.79 -30.20
CA SER A 106 -46.66 20.95 -31.25
C SER A 106 -47.99 20.35 -30.78
N LYS A 107 -49.05 21.14 -30.97
CA LYS A 107 -50.43 20.87 -30.57
C LYS A 107 -51.04 19.65 -31.30
N GLY A 108 -51.99 18.99 -30.63
CA GLY A 108 -53.26 18.58 -31.25
C GLY A 108 -53.48 17.10 -31.61
N THR A 109 -54.37 16.48 -30.82
CA THR A 109 -55.49 15.57 -31.18
C THR A 109 -55.29 14.09 -31.55
N ALA A 110 -55.85 13.25 -30.65
CA ALA A 110 -56.73 12.06 -30.81
C ALA A 110 -56.31 10.78 -31.59
N LYS A 111 -56.67 9.64 -30.98
CA LYS A 111 -56.63 8.22 -31.44
C LYS A 111 -58.09 7.78 -31.75
N PRO A 112 -58.43 6.53 -32.20
CA PRO A 112 -57.63 5.42 -32.76
C PRO A 112 -58.29 4.69 -33.97
N THR A 113 -57.57 3.80 -34.67
CA THR A 113 -57.94 2.38 -34.95
C THR A 113 -56.95 1.69 -35.90
N ALA A 114 -56.86 0.36 -35.78
CA ALA A 114 -55.87 -0.53 -36.35
C ALA A 114 -56.31 -1.14 -37.68
N VAL A 115 -55.42 -1.13 -38.68
CA VAL A 115 -55.31 -2.14 -39.77
C VAL A 115 -53.85 -2.17 -40.22
N THR A 116 -53.20 -3.33 -40.10
CA THR A 116 -51.82 -3.56 -40.55
C THR A 116 -51.77 -3.59 -42.09
N SER A 117 -51.23 -2.52 -42.67
CA SER A 117 -51.05 -2.31 -44.11
C SER A 117 -49.64 -2.72 -44.57
N PRO A 118 -49.45 -3.10 -45.85
CA PRO A 118 -48.13 -3.37 -46.48
C PRO A 118 -47.03 -2.33 -46.19
N ARG A 119 -47.43 -1.12 -45.79
CA ARG A 119 -46.57 -0.02 -45.36
C ARG A 119 -45.72 -0.30 -44.12
N GLU A 120 -46.09 -1.25 -43.26
CA GLU A 120 -45.30 -1.62 -42.07
C GLU A 120 -44.11 -2.52 -42.41
N LYS A 121 -44.24 -3.42 -43.39
CA LYS A 121 -43.12 -4.23 -43.89
C LYS A 121 -42.06 -3.35 -44.56
N GLU A 122 -42.48 -2.35 -45.32
CA GLU A 122 -41.57 -1.38 -45.94
C GLU A 122 -40.86 -0.49 -44.90
N LYS A 123 -41.54 -0.15 -43.79
CA LYS A 123 -40.92 0.57 -42.67
C LYS A 123 -39.90 -0.28 -41.92
N GLU A 124 -40.19 -1.56 -41.69
CA GLU A 124 -39.26 -2.47 -41.04
C GLU A 124 -38.02 -2.74 -41.90
N GLU A 125 -38.20 -2.85 -43.22
CA GLU A 125 -37.11 -3.07 -44.15
C GLU A 125 -36.23 -1.81 -44.31
N ARG A 126 -36.84 -0.61 -44.36
CA ARG A 126 -36.10 0.66 -44.26
C ARG A 126 -35.36 0.79 -42.93
N ALA A 127 -35.97 0.38 -41.81
CA ALA A 127 -35.31 0.39 -40.51
C ALA A 127 -34.12 -0.58 -40.45
N LYS A 128 -34.23 -1.77 -41.06
CA LYS A 128 -33.13 -2.74 -41.16
C LYS A 128 -32.00 -2.25 -42.07
N GLN A 129 -32.33 -1.61 -43.19
CA GLN A 129 -31.34 -1.00 -44.09
C GLN A 129 -30.65 0.20 -43.42
N GLU A 130 -31.39 1.02 -42.69
CA GLU A 130 -30.83 2.15 -41.97
C GLU A 130 -29.98 1.72 -40.76
N ALA A 131 -30.35 0.63 -40.08
CA ALA A 131 -29.54 0.01 -39.04
C ALA A 131 -28.24 -0.57 -39.62
N LYS A 132 -28.29 -1.29 -40.76
CA LYS A 132 -27.09 -1.76 -41.48
C LYS A 132 -26.20 -0.61 -41.94
N LYS A 133 -26.79 0.49 -42.43
CA LYS A 133 -26.03 1.69 -42.85
C LYS A 133 -25.37 2.38 -41.65
N LYS A 134 -26.05 2.46 -40.50
CA LYS A 134 -25.47 2.99 -39.25
C LYS A 134 -24.38 2.09 -38.67
N GLU A 135 -24.54 0.77 -38.75
CA GLU A 135 -23.52 -0.23 -38.39
C GLU A 135 -22.28 -0.11 -39.28
N MET A 136 -22.47 0.05 -40.59
CA MET A 136 -21.40 0.22 -41.57
C MET A 136 -20.70 1.58 -41.41
N GLN A 137 -21.44 2.66 -41.11
CA GLN A 137 -20.86 3.95 -40.73
C GLN A 137 -20.12 3.90 -39.39
N ARG A 138 -20.60 3.11 -38.41
CA ARG A 138 -19.89 2.89 -37.14
C ARG A 138 -18.58 2.14 -37.34
N LYS A 139 -18.58 1.12 -38.21
CA LYS A 139 -17.37 0.38 -38.60
C LYS A 139 -16.40 1.26 -39.41
N ALA A 140 -16.90 2.08 -40.34
CA ALA A 140 -16.10 3.05 -41.08
C ALA A 140 -15.53 4.17 -40.17
N SER A 141 -16.23 4.55 -39.10
CA SER A 141 -15.71 5.49 -38.10
C SER A 141 -14.67 4.90 -37.15
N LEU A 142 -14.59 3.57 -37.04
CA LEU A 142 -13.50 2.89 -36.33
C LEU A 142 -12.23 2.75 -37.20
N VAL A 143 -12.38 2.73 -38.53
CA VAL A 143 -11.30 2.48 -39.50
C VAL A 143 -10.68 3.77 -40.06
N ASN A 144 -11.33 4.93 -39.92
CA ASN A 144 -10.74 6.21 -40.31
C ASN A 144 -9.90 6.84 -39.19
N TRP A 145 -8.73 6.25 -38.92
CA TRP A 145 -7.58 7.02 -38.42
C TRP A 145 -6.87 7.62 -39.62
N ASN A 146 -7.42 8.71 -40.18
CA ASN A 146 -6.84 9.30 -41.38
C ASN A 146 -5.52 10.03 -41.05
N LYS A 147 -4.59 10.13 -42.01
CA LYS A 147 -3.29 10.85 -41.88
C LYS A 147 -3.45 12.27 -41.31
N ALA A 148 -4.62 12.88 -41.47
CA ALA A 148 -5.01 14.17 -40.90
C ALA A 148 -5.28 14.14 -39.39
N ASP A 149 -5.83 13.06 -38.82
CA ASP A 149 -6.11 12.95 -37.38
C ASP A 149 -4.84 12.64 -36.57
N ALA A 150 -3.92 11.86 -37.15
CA ALA A 150 -2.57 11.68 -36.61
C ALA A 150 -1.77 12.99 -36.64
N LYS A 151 -1.85 13.77 -37.74
CA LYS A 151 -1.18 15.08 -37.87
C LYS A 151 -1.80 16.17 -36.97
N LYS A 152 -3.13 16.22 -36.84
CA LYS A 152 -3.85 17.11 -35.92
C LYS A 152 -3.60 16.76 -34.44
N MET A 153 -3.40 15.48 -34.13
CA MET A 153 -2.90 15.03 -32.82
C MET A 153 -1.43 15.38 -32.57
N LEU A 154 -0.57 15.40 -33.60
CA LEU A 154 0.83 15.86 -33.51
C LEU A 154 0.93 17.39 -33.34
N ASP A 155 0.13 18.18 -34.07
CA ASP A 155 0.16 19.65 -34.03
C ASP A 155 -0.48 20.23 -32.76
N MET A 156 -1.46 19.53 -32.16
CA MET A 156 -1.97 19.87 -30.82
C MET A 156 -0.99 19.59 -29.67
N VAL A 157 0.09 18.83 -29.92
CA VAL A 157 1.10 18.48 -28.90
C VAL A 157 2.23 19.50 -28.82
N ALA A 158 2.34 20.41 -29.80
CA ALA A 158 3.28 21.54 -29.75
C ALA A 158 2.86 22.67 -28.77
N GLY A 159 1.66 22.61 -28.18
CA GLY A 159 1.11 23.66 -27.30
C GLY A 159 0.72 23.18 -25.90
N LYS A 160 1.68 23.17 -24.96
CA LYS A 160 1.56 23.14 -23.49
C LYS A 160 0.18 22.83 -22.85
N LYS A 161 0.05 21.65 -22.20
CA LYS A 161 -0.23 21.44 -20.75
C LYS A 161 -0.57 19.96 -20.49
N LEU A 162 0.10 19.35 -19.50
CA LEU A 162 -0.09 17.98 -19.05
C LEU A 162 -1.52 17.75 -18.53
N LEU A 163 -2.36 17.16 -19.36
CA LEU A 163 -3.51 16.33 -19.00
C LEU A 163 -3.54 15.23 -20.07
N VAL A 164 -3.11 14.04 -19.70
CA VAL A 164 -2.74 12.99 -20.66
C VAL A 164 -3.96 12.12 -20.96
N ASN A 165 -4.50 12.20 -22.18
CA ASN A 165 -5.42 11.17 -22.68
C ASN A 165 -4.70 9.82 -22.62
N LEU A 166 -5.34 8.77 -22.08
CA LEU A 166 -4.80 7.40 -22.01
C LEU A 166 -4.10 6.96 -23.31
N HIS A 167 -4.68 7.34 -24.45
CA HIS A 167 -4.11 7.15 -25.80
C HIS A 167 -2.69 7.71 -25.97
N ARG A 168 -2.35 8.87 -25.39
CA ARG A 168 -0.99 9.44 -25.45
C ARG A 168 -0.01 8.64 -24.60
N LEU A 169 -0.44 8.15 -23.42
CA LEU A 169 0.41 7.29 -22.59
C LEU A 169 0.71 5.96 -23.30
N LEU A 170 -0.31 5.37 -23.92
CA LEU A 170 -0.16 4.16 -24.74
C LEU A 170 0.69 4.43 -25.98
N PHE A 171 0.54 5.59 -26.63
CA PHE A 171 1.38 5.95 -27.76
C PHE A 171 2.85 5.99 -27.37
N LEU A 172 3.21 6.62 -26.25
CA LEU A 172 4.59 6.63 -25.74
C LEU A 172 5.09 5.20 -25.44
N LEU A 173 4.23 4.36 -24.86
CA LEU A 173 4.52 2.95 -24.56
C LEU A 173 4.82 2.13 -25.83
N LEU A 174 4.17 2.47 -26.95
CA LEU A 174 4.23 1.68 -28.18
C LEU A 174 5.19 2.25 -29.24
N THR A 175 5.63 3.49 -29.10
CA THR A 175 6.46 4.17 -30.11
C THR A 175 7.86 4.54 -29.63
N SER A 176 8.18 4.36 -28.34
CA SER A 176 9.53 4.60 -27.83
C SER A 176 10.57 3.71 -28.52
N THR A 177 11.62 4.35 -29.04
CA THR A 177 12.78 3.69 -29.67
C THR A 177 13.86 3.30 -28.66
N GLU A 178 13.87 3.91 -27.47
CA GLU A 178 14.85 3.62 -26.42
C GLU A 178 14.33 2.54 -25.47
N GLU A 179 15.02 1.40 -25.42
CA GLU A 179 14.57 0.22 -24.66
C GLU A 179 14.73 0.41 -23.15
N SER A 180 15.84 1.01 -22.69
CA SER A 180 16.11 1.31 -21.28
C SER A 180 15.03 2.21 -20.67
N GLY A 181 14.66 3.29 -21.38
CA GLY A 181 13.58 4.19 -20.99
C GLY A 181 12.22 3.51 -21.01
N LEU A 182 11.99 2.58 -21.96
CA LEU A 182 10.73 1.88 -22.07
C LEU A 182 10.48 0.91 -20.91
N VAL A 183 11.48 0.17 -20.45
CA VAL A 183 11.30 -0.75 -19.30
C VAL A 183 10.88 0.03 -18.05
N ALA A 184 11.55 1.14 -17.76
CA ALA A 184 11.18 2.01 -16.65
C ALA A 184 9.76 2.60 -16.82
N TYR A 185 9.41 2.99 -18.05
CA TYR A 185 8.09 3.53 -18.35
C TYR A 185 6.98 2.47 -18.28
N ARG A 186 7.18 1.25 -18.79
CA ARG A 186 6.26 0.11 -18.66
C ARG A 186 5.97 -0.18 -17.19
N LYS A 187 7.03 -0.25 -16.39
CA LYS A 187 6.94 -0.43 -14.94
C LYS A 187 6.11 0.66 -14.29
N ALA A 188 6.46 1.93 -14.52
CA ALA A 188 5.71 3.06 -13.97
C ALA A 188 4.24 3.06 -14.42
N PHE A 189 4.00 2.81 -15.71
CA PHE A 189 2.67 2.77 -16.31
C PHE A 189 1.82 1.68 -15.66
N PHE A 190 2.23 0.41 -15.67
CA PHE A 190 1.39 -0.67 -15.15
C PHE A 190 1.23 -0.65 -13.62
N THR A 191 2.25 -0.18 -12.89
CA THR A 191 2.15 0.02 -11.44
C THR A 191 1.11 1.10 -11.09
N THR A 192 0.99 2.16 -11.90
CA THR A 192 0.11 3.32 -11.63
C THR A 192 -1.16 3.38 -12.49
N MET A 193 -1.30 2.52 -13.49
CA MET A 193 -2.47 2.45 -14.36
C MET A 193 -3.81 2.36 -13.60
N PRO A 194 -3.94 1.58 -12.51
CA PRO A 194 -5.21 1.40 -11.81
C PRO A 194 -5.83 2.67 -11.24
N TYR A 195 -5.05 3.75 -11.09
CA TYR A 195 -5.55 5.02 -10.60
C TYR A 195 -6.35 5.80 -11.63
N PHE A 196 -6.02 5.65 -12.91
CA PHE A 196 -6.59 6.48 -13.97
C PHE A 196 -7.33 5.67 -15.03
N THR A 197 -7.25 4.34 -15.01
CA THR A 197 -8.02 3.48 -15.91
C THR A 197 -8.16 2.06 -15.35
N LYS A 198 -9.10 1.29 -15.92
CA LYS A 198 -9.35 -0.10 -15.54
C LYS A 198 -8.53 -1.05 -16.43
N VAL A 199 -8.11 -2.19 -15.87
CA VAL A 199 -7.40 -3.28 -16.58
C VAL A 199 -8.09 -3.64 -17.90
N HIS A 200 -9.42 -3.86 -17.86
CA HIS A 200 -10.17 -4.25 -19.05
C HIS A 200 -10.21 -3.17 -20.14
N HIS A 201 -10.07 -1.89 -19.78
CA HIS A 201 -10.06 -0.80 -20.74
C HIS A 201 -8.72 -0.78 -21.49
N VAL A 202 -7.61 -0.95 -20.79
CA VAL A 202 -6.27 -0.97 -21.41
C VAL A 202 -6.07 -2.19 -22.28
N ILE A 203 -6.47 -3.39 -21.85
CA ILE A 203 -6.41 -4.56 -22.71
C ILE A 203 -7.33 -4.42 -23.94
N GLY A 204 -8.50 -3.78 -23.78
CA GLY A 204 -9.39 -3.47 -24.90
C GLY A 204 -8.70 -2.59 -25.95
N LEU A 205 -8.01 -1.54 -25.52
CA LEU A 205 -7.24 -0.66 -26.42
C LEU A 205 -6.07 -1.39 -27.09
N PHE A 206 -5.36 -2.27 -26.38
CA PHE A 206 -4.33 -3.09 -27.01
C PHE A 206 -4.90 -4.06 -28.05
N ILE A 207 -6.06 -4.67 -27.77
CA ILE A 207 -6.77 -5.53 -28.71
C ILE A 207 -7.21 -4.74 -29.95
N GLU A 208 -7.76 -3.55 -29.77
CA GLU A 208 -8.14 -2.66 -30.88
C GLU A 208 -6.94 -2.35 -31.78
N ILE A 209 -5.77 -2.09 -31.21
CA ILE A 209 -4.53 -1.84 -31.96
C ILE A 209 -4.06 -3.11 -32.70
N LEU A 210 -4.13 -4.29 -32.07
CA LEU A 210 -3.77 -5.56 -32.70
C LEU A 210 -4.69 -5.92 -33.87
N LEU A 211 -5.95 -5.50 -33.82
CA LEU A 211 -6.94 -5.75 -34.88
C LEU A 211 -6.90 -4.73 -36.02
N LEU A 212 -6.04 -3.71 -35.97
CA LEU A 212 -5.91 -2.74 -37.07
C LEU A 212 -5.43 -3.45 -38.37
N PRO A 213 -6.10 -3.25 -39.51
CA PRO A 213 -5.65 -3.81 -40.78
C PRO A 213 -4.29 -3.20 -41.21
N PRO A 214 -3.51 -3.89 -42.06
CA PRO A 214 -2.31 -3.31 -42.66
C PRO A 214 -2.70 -2.14 -43.58
N PRO A 215 -1.84 -1.12 -43.72
CA PRO A 215 -2.10 -0.01 -44.64
C PRO A 215 -2.05 -0.49 -46.11
N GLU A 216 -3.16 -0.30 -46.83
CA GLU A 216 -3.36 -0.81 -48.21
C GLU A 216 -2.42 -0.14 -49.24
N ASP A 217 -2.18 1.17 -49.13
CA ASP A 217 -1.45 1.95 -50.15
C ASP A 217 -0.05 2.43 -49.72
N ALA A 218 0.51 1.89 -48.62
CA ALA A 218 1.76 2.39 -48.06
C ALA A 218 2.69 1.25 -47.63
N ALA A 219 3.33 0.60 -48.62
CA ALA A 219 4.30 -0.47 -48.38
C ALA A 219 5.41 -0.04 -47.38
N GLU A 220 5.84 1.22 -47.43
CA GLU A 220 6.80 1.82 -46.49
C GLU A 220 6.31 1.87 -45.02
N MET A 221 4.99 1.85 -44.80
CA MET A 221 4.38 1.91 -43.46
C MET A 221 4.17 0.52 -42.86
N ILE A 222 4.22 -0.55 -43.66
CA ILE A 222 4.03 -1.94 -43.20
C ILE A 222 5.04 -2.29 -42.09
N PRO A 223 6.35 -2.02 -42.21
CA PRO A 223 7.30 -2.30 -41.12
C PRO A 223 7.00 -1.54 -39.83
N ARG A 224 6.50 -0.30 -39.94
CA ARG A 224 6.12 0.51 -38.77
C ARG A 224 4.87 -0.03 -38.10
N TRP A 225 3.87 -0.44 -38.89
CA TRP A 225 2.65 -1.08 -38.41
C TRP A 225 2.95 -2.39 -37.68
N ALA A 226 3.78 -3.26 -38.28
CA ALA A 226 4.19 -4.53 -37.68
C ALA A 226 4.96 -4.31 -36.37
N ARG A 227 5.89 -3.33 -36.36
CA ARG A 227 6.63 -2.93 -35.15
C ARG A 227 5.71 -2.52 -34.00
N ILE A 228 4.67 -1.72 -34.26
CA ILE A 228 3.70 -1.30 -33.23
C ILE A 228 2.98 -2.52 -32.64
N LYS A 229 2.52 -3.45 -33.48
CA LYS A 229 1.84 -4.68 -33.02
C LYS A 229 2.75 -5.56 -32.18
N LYS A 230 4.00 -5.77 -32.62
CA LYS A 230 5.01 -6.48 -31.84
C LYS A 230 5.24 -5.80 -30.47
N ARG A 231 5.30 -4.47 -30.44
CA ARG A 231 5.44 -3.69 -29.20
C ARG A 231 4.24 -3.84 -28.26
N VAL A 232 3.03 -3.96 -28.79
CA VAL A 232 1.82 -4.27 -27.99
C VAL A 232 1.97 -5.63 -27.33
N LEU A 233 2.37 -6.66 -28.09
CA LEU A 233 2.55 -8.01 -27.55
C LEU A 233 3.65 -8.06 -26.48
N GLU A 234 4.82 -7.47 -26.73
CA GLU A 234 5.90 -7.35 -25.72
C GLU A 234 5.42 -6.64 -24.45
N THR A 235 4.59 -5.61 -24.62
CA THR A 235 4.06 -4.82 -23.51
C THR A 235 3.03 -5.62 -22.71
N ILE A 236 2.18 -6.42 -23.36
CA ILE A 236 1.27 -7.36 -22.70
C ILE A 236 2.06 -8.45 -21.98
N ALA A 237 3.10 -9.01 -22.61
CA ALA A 237 3.96 -10.03 -22.01
C ALA A 237 4.61 -9.50 -20.73
N TYR A 238 5.22 -8.31 -20.78
CA TYR A 238 5.75 -7.64 -19.60
C TYR A 238 4.68 -7.44 -18.53
N TRP A 239 3.47 -6.99 -18.93
CA TRP A 239 2.39 -6.70 -17.99
C TRP A 239 1.94 -7.94 -17.22
N ILE A 240 1.72 -9.07 -17.90
CA ILE A 240 1.27 -10.30 -17.23
C ILE A 240 2.36 -10.91 -16.34
N GLU A 241 3.64 -10.73 -16.69
CA GLU A 241 4.77 -11.20 -15.89
C GLU A 241 4.98 -10.33 -14.65
N ALA A 242 4.99 -9.00 -14.81
CA ALA A 242 5.21 -8.06 -13.72
C ALA A 242 3.99 -7.93 -12.78
N HIS A 243 2.77 -8.11 -13.32
CA HIS A 243 1.51 -7.93 -12.61
C HIS A 243 0.54 -9.11 -12.84
N PRO A 244 0.91 -10.35 -12.45
CA PRO A 244 0.10 -11.55 -12.72
C PRO A 244 -1.31 -11.48 -12.11
N SER A 245 -1.50 -10.73 -11.02
CA SER A 245 -2.81 -10.50 -10.39
C SER A 245 -3.83 -9.79 -11.30
N ASP A 246 -3.38 -9.14 -12.37
CA ASP A 246 -4.27 -8.48 -13.34
C ASP A 246 -4.83 -9.45 -14.39
N THR A 247 -4.18 -10.60 -14.52
CA THR A 247 -4.52 -11.59 -15.54
C THR A 247 -5.76 -12.35 -15.09
N SER A 248 -6.89 -12.02 -15.69
CA SER A 248 -8.18 -12.67 -15.42
C SER A 248 -8.58 -13.58 -16.58
N VAL A 249 -9.52 -14.49 -16.31
CA VAL A 249 -10.13 -15.34 -17.34
C VAL A 249 -10.79 -14.49 -18.44
N ASP A 250 -11.41 -13.36 -18.10
CA ASP A 250 -11.99 -12.42 -19.08
C ASP A 250 -10.92 -11.77 -19.96
N MET A 251 -9.80 -11.33 -19.37
CA MET A 251 -8.66 -10.79 -20.10
C MET A 251 -8.11 -11.82 -21.10
N TYR A 252 -7.90 -13.05 -20.64
CA TYR A 252 -7.45 -14.16 -21.48
C TYR A 252 -8.42 -14.44 -22.62
N ASN A 253 -9.72 -14.56 -22.35
CA ASN A 253 -10.72 -14.87 -23.37
C ASN A 253 -10.80 -13.78 -24.44
N LYS A 254 -10.76 -12.50 -24.04
CA LYS A 254 -10.75 -11.36 -24.97
C LYS A 254 -9.51 -11.35 -25.85
N PHE A 255 -8.33 -11.51 -25.23
CA PHE A 255 -7.07 -11.56 -25.95
C PHE A 255 -7.00 -12.75 -26.91
N SER A 256 -7.36 -13.95 -26.43
CA SER A 256 -7.36 -15.19 -27.20
C SER A 256 -8.25 -15.10 -28.43
N LYS A 257 -9.45 -14.53 -28.28
CA LYS A 257 -10.38 -14.31 -29.40
C LYS A 257 -9.84 -13.29 -30.41
N ALA A 258 -9.17 -12.25 -29.96
CA ALA A 258 -8.66 -11.18 -30.83
C ALA A 258 -7.45 -11.60 -31.67
N VAL A 259 -6.62 -12.50 -31.15
CA VAL A 259 -5.40 -12.97 -31.83
C VAL A 259 -5.57 -14.37 -32.42
N ASP A 260 -6.82 -14.81 -32.59
CA ASP A 260 -7.13 -16.04 -33.32
C ASP A 260 -6.75 -15.86 -34.79
N PRO A 261 -5.98 -16.80 -35.41
CA PRO A 261 -5.63 -16.73 -36.83
C PRO A 261 -6.83 -16.48 -37.74
N ASP A 262 -8.00 -17.02 -37.40
CA ASP A 262 -9.24 -16.88 -38.19
C ASP A 262 -9.85 -15.46 -38.09
N SER A 263 -9.39 -14.64 -37.13
CA SER A 263 -9.84 -13.24 -36.97
C SER A 263 -9.17 -12.27 -37.94
N PHE A 264 -8.15 -12.72 -38.70
CA PHE A 264 -7.48 -11.92 -39.72
C PHE A 264 -7.98 -12.37 -41.10
N PRO A 265 -8.90 -11.64 -41.76
CA PRO A 265 -9.48 -12.09 -43.03
C PRO A 265 -8.40 -12.25 -44.11
N PRO A 266 -8.33 -13.39 -44.84
CA PRO A 266 -7.18 -13.72 -45.69
C PRO A 266 -7.09 -12.99 -47.03
N THR A 267 -8.09 -12.23 -47.44
CA THR A 267 -8.22 -11.82 -48.83
C THR A 267 -7.63 -10.42 -49.03
N GLU A 268 -6.49 -10.37 -49.75
CA GLU A 268 -5.85 -9.20 -50.37
C GLU A 268 -4.66 -8.54 -49.65
N TRP A 269 -3.96 -9.24 -48.75
CA TRP A 269 -2.73 -8.70 -48.15
C TRP A 269 -1.45 -9.05 -48.94
N SER A 270 -0.49 -8.13 -48.92
CA SER A 270 0.84 -8.36 -49.49
C SER A 270 1.57 -9.51 -48.77
N ALA A 271 2.44 -10.23 -49.48
CA ALA A 271 3.23 -11.32 -48.90
C ALA A 271 4.06 -10.88 -47.67
N ALA A 272 4.54 -9.64 -47.66
CA ALA A 272 5.25 -9.06 -46.53
C ALA A 272 4.34 -8.90 -45.29
N ALA A 273 3.10 -8.42 -45.46
CA ALA A 273 2.14 -8.32 -44.37
C ALA A 273 1.75 -9.72 -43.83
N VAL A 274 1.60 -10.71 -44.71
CA VAL A 274 1.31 -12.10 -44.31
C VAL A 274 2.44 -12.69 -43.46
N ALA A 275 3.71 -12.45 -43.83
CA ALA A 275 4.86 -12.94 -43.05
C ALA A 275 4.91 -12.32 -41.64
N GLU A 276 4.72 -11.00 -41.53
CA GLU A 276 4.70 -10.30 -40.24
C GLU A 276 3.58 -10.78 -39.32
N ILE A 277 2.39 -11.05 -39.88
CA ILE A 277 1.24 -11.54 -39.10
C ILE A 277 1.48 -12.93 -38.56
N LYS A 278 2.21 -13.78 -39.30
CA LYS A 278 2.60 -15.11 -38.81
C LYS A 278 3.53 -15.02 -37.61
N GLU A 279 4.49 -14.07 -37.60
CA GLU A 279 5.37 -13.83 -36.44
C GLU A 279 4.59 -13.28 -35.23
N ILE A 280 3.69 -12.31 -35.48
CA ILE A 280 2.79 -11.75 -34.46
C ILE A 280 1.92 -12.86 -33.85
N GLY A 281 1.38 -13.77 -34.67
CA GLY A 281 0.59 -14.91 -34.21
C GLY A 281 1.37 -15.87 -33.31
N ALA A 282 2.62 -16.19 -33.67
CA ALA A 282 3.49 -17.03 -32.84
C ALA A 282 3.77 -16.40 -31.46
N SER A 283 4.06 -15.09 -31.43
CA SER A 283 4.27 -14.34 -30.19
C SER A 283 3.00 -14.30 -29.32
N ALA A 284 1.82 -14.17 -29.96
CA ALA A 284 0.55 -14.15 -29.27
C ALA A 284 0.21 -15.52 -28.62
N GLU A 285 0.56 -16.64 -29.25
CA GLU A 285 0.38 -17.98 -28.68
C GLU A 285 1.25 -18.21 -27.43
N GLU A 286 2.48 -17.70 -27.42
CA GLU A 286 3.33 -17.75 -26.23
C GLU A 286 2.72 -16.97 -25.06
N ILE A 287 2.19 -15.77 -25.34
CA ILE A 287 1.47 -14.96 -24.34
C ILE A 287 0.22 -15.70 -23.82
N LYS A 288 -0.56 -16.37 -24.71
CA LYS A 288 -1.71 -17.20 -24.28
C LYS A 288 -1.27 -18.33 -23.35
N LYS A 289 -0.12 -18.97 -23.62
CA LYS A 289 0.44 -20.02 -22.75
C LYS A 289 0.82 -19.47 -21.39
N SER A 290 1.49 -18.32 -21.34
CA SER A 290 1.86 -17.63 -20.09
C SER A 290 0.64 -17.19 -19.28
N MET A 291 -0.38 -16.61 -19.92
CA MET A 291 -1.65 -16.26 -19.26
C MET A 291 -2.35 -17.49 -18.67
N ARG A 292 -2.45 -18.59 -19.43
CA ARG A 292 -3.01 -19.85 -18.93
C ARG A 292 -2.24 -20.41 -17.76
N ALA A 293 -0.90 -20.37 -17.82
CA ALA A 293 -0.06 -20.78 -16.71
C ALA A 293 -0.40 -19.96 -15.46
N ILE A 294 -0.40 -18.62 -15.55
CA ILE A 294 -0.73 -17.72 -14.43
C ILE A 294 -2.12 -18.03 -13.85
N ILE A 295 -3.14 -18.20 -14.69
CA ILE A 295 -4.51 -18.52 -14.26
C ILE A 295 -4.58 -19.87 -13.54
N ASN A 296 -3.78 -20.85 -13.97
CA ASN A 296 -3.81 -22.22 -13.44
C ASN A 296 -2.78 -22.48 -12.32
N VAL A 297 -1.86 -21.55 -12.03
CA VAL A 297 -0.80 -21.75 -11.05
C VAL A 297 -1.38 -21.90 -9.65
N LYS A 298 -1.23 -23.11 -9.09
CA LYS A 298 -1.14 -23.32 -7.64
C LYS A 298 0.19 -22.72 -7.19
N LYS A 299 0.21 -21.91 -6.11
CA LYS A 299 1.39 -21.18 -5.60
C LYS A 299 2.70 -21.98 -5.81
N PRO A 300 3.72 -21.41 -6.46
CA PRO A 300 4.96 -22.14 -6.75
C PRO A 300 5.62 -22.61 -5.45
N LYS A 301 6.08 -23.87 -5.45
CA LYS A 301 6.93 -24.39 -4.37
C LYS A 301 8.33 -23.80 -4.54
N ILE A 302 8.73 -22.94 -3.60
CA ILE A 302 10.09 -22.39 -3.57
C ILE A 302 11.03 -23.47 -3.03
N ASN A 303 12.09 -23.78 -3.80
CA ASN A 303 13.10 -24.75 -3.40
C ASN A 303 14.20 -24.01 -2.63
N TYR A 304 14.24 -24.17 -1.31
CA TYR A 304 15.23 -23.51 -0.47
C TYR A 304 16.52 -24.34 -0.42
N ALA A 305 17.68 -23.68 -0.49
CA ALA A 305 18.94 -24.32 -0.14
C ALA A 305 18.87 -24.83 1.32
N ALA A 306 19.64 -25.89 1.64
CA ALA A 306 19.65 -26.48 2.97
C ALA A 306 19.80 -25.40 4.06
N CYS A 307 18.77 -25.24 4.88
CA CYS A 307 18.75 -24.27 5.97
C CYS A 307 19.76 -24.72 7.04
N PRO A 308 20.58 -23.83 7.62
CA PRO A 308 21.40 -24.20 8.77
C PRO A 308 20.51 -24.83 9.85
N TYR A 309 21.00 -25.93 10.44
CA TYR A 309 20.26 -26.73 11.42
C TYR A 309 19.76 -25.87 12.58
N TYR A 310 18.44 -25.90 12.84
CA TYR A 310 17.82 -25.30 14.02
C TYR A 310 18.25 -26.08 15.27
N PHE A 311 18.85 -25.40 16.24
CA PHE A 311 19.33 -26.00 17.48
C PHE A 311 18.26 -25.88 18.57
N TRP A 312 17.20 -26.67 18.45
CA TRP A 312 16.14 -26.72 19.47
C TRP A 312 16.74 -27.16 20.82
N GLY A 313 16.96 -26.19 21.71
CA GLY A 313 17.57 -26.39 23.03
C GLY A 313 16.71 -27.17 24.04
N GLY A 314 15.52 -27.63 23.65
CA GLY A 314 14.63 -28.40 24.50
C GLY A 314 13.62 -29.18 23.67
N GLY A 315 13.30 -30.40 24.11
CA GLY A 315 12.55 -31.41 23.36
C GLY A 315 11.35 -30.90 22.55
N ARG A 316 11.25 -31.42 21.32
CA ARG A 316 10.15 -31.22 20.38
C ARG A 316 8.81 -31.46 21.09
N ASN A 317 7.90 -30.47 21.09
CA ASN A 317 6.44 -30.59 21.20
C ASN A 317 5.66 -29.93 22.36
N ARG A 318 6.22 -29.11 23.24
CA ARG A 318 5.36 -28.29 24.14
C ARG A 318 5.91 -26.88 24.36
N TYR A 319 5.51 -25.95 23.49
CA TYR A 319 5.57 -24.53 23.81
C TYR A 319 4.57 -24.26 24.94
N ASN A 320 5.06 -23.96 26.15
CA ASN A 320 4.19 -23.68 27.29
C ASN A 320 3.80 -22.21 27.39
N GLY A 321 4.10 -21.41 26.35
CA GLY A 321 3.74 -19.99 26.30
C GLY A 321 4.82 -19.05 26.84
N ASN A 322 6.02 -19.54 27.20
CA ASN A 322 7.09 -18.70 27.73
C ASN A 322 8.31 -18.64 26.80
N VAL A 323 8.19 -17.85 25.74
CA VAL A 323 9.24 -17.65 24.72
C VAL A 323 10.61 -17.31 25.31
N ILE A 324 10.65 -16.51 26.37
CA ILE A 324 11.89 -16.00 26.98
C ILE A 324 12.73 -17.15 27.57
N LYS A 325 12.08 -18.20 28.09
CA LYS A 325 12.76 -19.34 28.71
C LYS A 325 12.99 -20.50 27.74
N GLU A 326 12.17 -20.61 26.71
CA GLU A 326 12.11 -21.80 25.85
C GLU A 326 12.83 -21.61 24.51
N VAL A 327 13.01 -20.37 24.05
CA VAL A 327 13.56 -20.06 22.72
C VAL A 327 14.77 -19.15 22.88
N SER A 328 15.90 -19.48 22.25
CA SER A 328 17.06 -18.59 22.26
C SER A 328 16.74 -17.28 21.54
N TYR A 329 17.34 -16.16 21.96
CA TYR A 329 17.10 -14.86 21.32
C TYR A 329 17.51 -14.88 19.83
N GLY A 330 18.52 -15.69 19.48
CA GLY A 330 18.99 -15.86 18.11
C GLY A 330 17.99 -16.55 17.19
N GLU A 331 17.39 -17.65 17.66
CA GLU A 331 16.36 -18.38 16.92
C GLU A 331 15.08 -17.56 16.78
N LEU A 332 14.65 -16.88 17.85
CA LEU A 332 13.48 -16.01 17.80
C LEU A 332 13.68 -14.91 16.75
N ALA A 333 14.84 -14.25 16.73
CA ALA A 333 15.15 -13.22 15.74
C ALA A 333 15.13 -13.75 14.29
N GLN A 334 15.60 -14.98 14.06
CA GLN A 334 15.58 -15.63 12.74
C GLN A 334 14.14 -15.94 12.28
N GLU A 335 13.33 -16.56 13.13
CA GLU A 335 11.93 -16.88 12.80
C GLU A 335 11.11 -15.60 12.56
N LEU A 336 11.29 -14.58 13.40
CA LEU A 336 10.65 -13.28 13.18
C LEU A 336 11.13 -12.59 11.90
N CYS A 337 12.39 -12.80 11.52
CA CYS A 337 12.93 -12.30 10.24
C CYS A 337 12.30 -12.99 9.04
N LEU A 338 12.11 -14.31 9.08
CA LEU A 338 11.45 -15.05 8.00
C LEU A 338 9.99 -14.60 7.87
N LEU A 339 9.27 -14.52 8.99
CA LEU A 339 7.88 -14.07 9.03
C LEU A 339 7.72 -12.66 8.46
N SER A 340 8.57 -11.72 8.89
CA SER A 340 8.51 -10.33 8.44
C SER A 340 8.94 -10.18 6.99
N HIS A 341 9.90 -10.99 6.55
CA HIS A 341 10.32 -11.04 5.15
C HIS A 341 9.18 -11.52 4.25
N GLU A 342 8.53 -12.63 4.60
CA GLU A 342 7.39 -13.18 3.84
C GLU A 342 6.28 -12.15 3.73
N ARG A 343 5.89 -11.53 4.87
CA ARG A 343 4.86 -10.48 4.91
C ARG A 343 5.22 -9.30 4.03
N MET A 344 6.46 -8.81 4.07
CA MET A 344 6.92 -7.70 3.24
C MET A 344 6.83 -8.04 1.74
N CYS A 345 7.17 -9.28 1.37
CA CYS A 345 7.09 -9.76 -0.01
C CYS A 345 5.66 -9.92 -0.53
N MET A 346 4.67 -10.10 0.36
CA MET A 346 3.25 -10.12 -0.04
C MET A 346 2.72 -8.73 -0.40
N ILE A 347 3.39 -7.65 0.01
CA ILE A 347 2.97 -6.28 -0.28
C ILE A 347 3.33 -5.94 -1.73
N THR A 348 2.31 -5.87 -2.57
CA THR A 348 2.43 -5.47 -3.99
C THR A 348 2.55 -3.95 -4.13
N ASP A 349 3.19 -3.48 -5.20
CA ASP A 349 3.25 -2.04 -5.48
C ASP A 349 1.85 -1.44 -5.57
N ARG A 350 0.91 -2.18 -6.17
CA ARG A 350 -0.49 -1.74 -6.28
C ARG A 350 -1.11 -1.44 -4.91
N GLN A 351 -0.83 -2.25 -3.88
CA GLN A 351 -1.35 -1.99 -2.54
C GLN A 351 -0.77 -0.72 -1.92
N ILE A 352 0.48 -0.37 -2.24
CA ILE A 352 1.13 0.87 -1.76
C ILE A 352 0.47 2.09 -2.40
N TYR A 353 0.15 1.98 -3.67
CA TYR A 353 -0.34 3.06 -4.49
C TYR A 353 -1.89 3.23 -4.36
N TYR A 354 -2.69 2.16 -4.43
CA TYR A 354 -4.15 2.28 -4.61
C TYR A 354 -4.93 2.84 -3.38
N ARG A 355 -5.19 4.16 -3.35
CA ARG A 355 -5.99 4.87 -2.33
C ARG A 355 -7.52 4.76 -2.49
N GLY A 356 -8.04 3.88 -3.37
CA GLY A 356 -9.50 3.72 -3.48
C GLY A 356 -10.14 3.40 -2.12
N GLU A 357 -11.38 3.86 -1.87
CA GLU A 357 -12.10 3.94 -0.56
C GLU A 357 -12.03 2.69 0.36
N LYS A 358 -11.47 1.56 -0.06
CA LYS A 358 -11.39 0.29 0.69
C LYS A 358 -10.04 -0.48 0.62
N GLY A 359 -9.08 -0.07 -0.21
CA GLY A 359 -7.89 -0.90 -0.51
C GLY A 359 -6.69 -0.67 0.42
N TRP A 360 -6.05 0.50 0.28
CA TRP A 360 -4.80 0.84 0.98
C TRP A 360 -4.95 0.97 2.49
N LEU A 361 -6.02 1.62 2.98
CA LEU A 361 -6.24 1.77 4.42
C LEU A 361 -6.34 0.41 5.11
N THR A 362 -6.95 -0.58 4.47
CA THR A 362 -7.17 -1.91 5.05
C THR A 362 -5.86 -2.69 5.18
N GLU A 363 -4.99 -2.66 4.17
CA GLU A 363 -3.72 -3.40 4.22
C GLU A 363 -2.67 -2.68 5.07
N GLN A 364 -2.61 -1.34 5.02
CA GLN A 364 -1.82 -0.57 5.96
C GLN A 364 -2.32 -0.80 7.39
N GLN A 365 -3.64 -0.86 7.61
CA GLN A 365 -4.19 -1.26 8.90
C GLN A 365 -3.81 -2.68 9.27
N ASN A 366 -3.76 -3.62 8.33
CA ASN A 366 -3.33 -5.00 8.63
C ASN A 366 -1.85 -5.03 9.04
N GLN A 367 -0.96 -4.36 8.32
CA GLN A 367 0.45 -4.26 8.68
C GLN A 367 0.64 -3.49 9.99
N ASN A 368 -0.03 -2.36 10.17
CA ASN A 368 0.01 -1.60 11.43
C ASN A 368 -0.57 -2.42 12.59
N LYS A 369 -1.65 -3.19 12.38
CA LYS A 369 -2.19 -4.11 13.38
C LYS A 369 -1.13 -5.14 13.75
N VAL A 370 -0.46 -5.75 12.77
CA VAL A 370 0.60 -6.73 13.01
C VAL A 370 1.78 -6.11 13.76
N SER A 371 2.30 -4.95 13.34
CA SER A 371 3.39 -4.26 14.04
C SER A 371 2.98 -3.84 15.46
N ASN A 372 1.74 -3.38 15.63
CA ASN A 372 1.19 -3.08 16.95
C ASN A 372 1.03 -4.36 17.79
N HIS A 373 0.62 -5.47 17.19
CA HIS A 373 0.52 -6.77 17.86
C HIS A 373 1.90 -7.24 18.31
N MET A 374 2.94 -7.12 17.48
CA MET A 374 4.31 -7.47 17.86
C MET A 374 4.81 -6.59 19.02
N SER A 375 4.68 -5.27 18.89
CA SER A 375 5.12 -4.32 19.93
C SER A 375 4.40 -4.57 21.26
N ASN A 376 3.08 -4.82 21.20
CA ASN A 376 2.27 -5.14 22.37
C ASN A 376 2.59 -6.54 22.92
N TRP A 377 2.91 -7.50 22.07
CA TRP A 377 3.31 -8.84 22.47
C TRP A 377 4.63 -8.81 23.25
N VAL A 378 5.64 -8.09 22.75
CA VAL A 378 6.90 -7.85 23.47
C VAL A 378 6.64 -7.24 24.84
N ALA A 379 5.88 -6.13 24.90
CA ALA A 379 5.53 -5.49 26.16
C ALA A 379 4.78 -6.44 27.11
N THR A 380 3.85 -7.24 26.58
CA THR A 380 3.08 -8.22 27.34
C THR A 380 3.96 -9.35 27.87
N CYS A 381 4.89 -9.87 27.08
CA CYS A 381 5.85 -10.89 27.52
C CYS A 381 6.69 -10.39 28.69
N ILE A 382 7.16 -9.14 28.63
CA ILE A 382 7.92 -8.51 29.71
C ILE A 382 7.03 -8.31 30.95
N LEU A 383 5.84 -7.73 30.79
CA LEU A 383 4.92 -7.48 31.91
C LEU A 383 4.39 -8.76 32.56
N ASN A 384 4.34 -9.89 31.84
CA ASN A 384 3.89 -11.17 32.37
C ASN A 384 4.95 -11.90 33.21
N THR A 385 6.23 -11.46 33.23
CA THR A 385 7.21 -12.04 34.16
C THR A 385 6.86 -11.72 35.61
N ILE A 386 6.24 -10.55 35.83
CA ILE A 386 5.78 -10.05 37.11
C ILE A 386 4.29 -10.33 37.39
N ASP A 387 3.66 -11.24 36.64
CA ASP A 387 2.22 -11.53 36.81
C ASP A 387 1.87 -11.91 38.26
N LYS A 388 0.88 -11.21 38.81
CA LYS A 388 0.39 -11.27 40.19
C LYS A 388 0.03 -12.69 40.65
N LYS A 389 -0.49 -13.54 39.75
CA LYS A 389 -0.81 -14.94 40.11
C LYS A 389 0.45 -15.73 40.47
N LYS A 390 1.50 -15.58 39.66
CA LYS A 390 2.81 -16.17 39.94
C LYS A 390 3.50 -15.49 41.12
N ALA A 391 3.27 -14.19 41.35
CA ALA A 391 3.78 -13.51 42.54
C ALA A 391 3.16 -14.06 43.83
N LYS A 392 1.84 -14.32 43.82
CA LYS A 392 1.09 -14.94 44.92
C LYS A 392 1.54 -16.38 45.19
N GLU A 393 1.76 -17.17 44.14
CA GLU A 393 2.34 -18.52 44.23
C GLU A 393 3.78 -18.50 44.78
N ARG A 394 4.57 -17.49 44.41
CA ARG A 394 5.94 -17.28 44.90
C ARG A 394 6.02 -16.68 46.31
N LYS A 395 4.88 -16.37 46.95
CA LYS A 395 4.82 -15.60 48.22
C LYS A 395 5.64 -14.29 48.15
N CYS A 396 5.68 -13.65 46.97
CA CYS A 396 6.35 -12.38 46.82
C CYS A 396 5.60 -11.29 47.59
N SER A 397 6.34 -10.42 48.28
CA SER A 397 5.80 -9.26 49.00
C SER A 397 5.25 -8.15 48.08
N CYS A 398 5.38 -8.32 46.76
CA CYS A 398 4.91 -7.41 45.73
C CYS A 398 3.39 -7.51 45.51
N GLU A 399 2.61 -7.21 46.57
CA GLU A 399 1.17 -6.96 46.48
C GLU A 399 0.87 -5.53 45.99
N GLU A 400 -0.40 -5.24 45.71
CA GLU A 400 -0.93 -4.14 44.87
C GLU A 400 -0.43 -2.70 45.14
N LYS A 401 0.34 -2.46 46.20
CA LYS A 401 0.80 -1.13 46.64
C LYS A 401 2.25 -1.07 47.13
N LYS A 402 3.02 -2.16 47.01
CA LYS A 402 4.42 -2.20 47.44
C LYS A 402 5.36 -2.04 46.25
N PRO A 403 6.55 -1.43 46.44
CA PRO A 403 7.57 -1.39 45.40
C PRO A 403 7.90 -2.80 44.92
N ILE A 404 8.25 -2.93 43.63
CA ILE A 404 8.67 -4.20 43.05
C ILE A 404 9.88 -4.73 43.85
N CYS A 405 9.80 -6.00 44.27
CA CYS A 405 10.93 -6.59 44.99
C CYS A 405 12.09 -6.86 44.02
N GLU A 406 13.30 -6.97 44.56
CA GLU A 406 14.52 -7.19 43.80
C GLU A 406 14.43 -8.43 42.88
N ALA A 407 13.88 -9.55 43.38
CA ALA A 407 13.71 -10.77 42.57
C ALA A 407 12.81 -10.55 41.34
N CYS A 408 11.70 -9.82 41.50
CA CYS A 408 10.83 -9.47 40.37
C CYS A 408 11.49 -8.47 39.43
N GLN A 409 12.26 -7.52 39.94
CA GLN A 409 13.03 -6.59 39.13
C GLN A 409 14.09 -7.31 38.29
N ASN A 410 14.76 -8.31 38.86
CA ASN A 410 15.77 -9.11 38.17
C ASN A 410 15.15 -9.93 37.02
N GLU A 411 13.99 -10.56 37.24
CA GLU A 411 13.28 -11.28 36.18
C GLU A 411 12.78 -10.34 35.06
N LEU A 412 12.27 -9.17 35.43
CA LEU A 412 11.84 -8.15 34.48
C LEU A 412 13.01 -7.63 33.64
N THR A 413 14.14 -7.35 34.29
CA THR A 413 15.38 -6.89 33.65
C THR A 413 15.93 -7.97 32.71
N ALA A 414 15.92 -9.24 33.12
CA ALA A 414 16.32 -10.36 32.27
C ALA A 414 15.42 -10.50 31.02
N ALA A 415 14.11 -10.33 31.16
CA ALA A 415 13.18 -10.31 30.03
C ALA A 415 13.41 -9.13 29.09
N TYR A 416 13.68 -7.95 29.64
CA TYR A 416 14.02 -6.75 28.87
C TYR A 416 15.33 -6.96 28.07
N SER A 417 16.38 -7.43 28.74
CA SER A 417 17.67 -7.81 28.14
C SER A 417 17.52 -8.85 27.04
N TYR A 418 16.69 -9.88 27.24
CA TYR A 418 16.40 -10.88 26.22
C TYR A 418 15.89 -10.24 24.92
N PHE A 419 14.85 -9.40 25.00
CA PHE A 419 14.31 -8.74 23.81
C PHE A 419 15.24 -7.69 23.22
N LEU A 420 16.11 -7.07 24.03
CA LEU A 420 17.17 -6.21 23.55
C LEU A 420 18.14 -6.97 22.62
N LYS A 421 18.55 -8.17 23.04
CA LYS A 421 19.41 -9.07 22.25
C LYS A 421 18.69 -9.57 20.99
N VAL A 422 17.38 -9.83 21.06
CA VAL A 422 16.57 -10.14 19.86
C VAL A 422 16.59 -8.95 18.88
N ALA A 423 16.42 -7.71 19.37
CA ALA A 423 16.43 -6.51 18.53
C ALA A 423 17.79 -6.29 17.85
N GLN A 424 18.89 -6.42 18.60
CA GLN A 424 20.24 -6.39 18.06
C GLN A 424 20.44 -7.46 16.98
N ARG A 425 20.00 -8.70 17.23
CA ARG A 425 20.08 -9.77 16.24
C ARG A 425 19.21 -9.50 15.01
N CYS A 426 18.05 -8.87 15.15
CA CYS A 426 17.26 -8.43 14.00
C CYS A 426 18.02 -7.42 13.13
N LEU A 427 18.79 -6.48 13.71
CA LEU A 427 19.63 -5.56 12.94
C LEU A 427 20.74 -6.30 12.18
N GLU A 428 21.43 -7.24 12.82
CA GLU A 428 22.45 -8.08 12.17
C GLU A 428 21.88 -8.89 11.00
N LEU A 429 20.63 -9.38 11.15
CA LEU A 429 19.89 -10.05 10.10
C LEU A 429 19.32 -9.09 9.04
N ARG A 430 19.53 -7.77 9.17
CA ARG A 430 18.98 -6.70 8.33
C ARG A 430 17.45 -6.69 8.31
N ASN A 431 16.84 -7.04 9.43
CA ASN A 431 15.40 -6.96 9.65
C ASN A 431 15.05 -5.72 10.49
N PHE A 432 15.03 -4.59 9.82
CA PHE A 432 14.70 -3.30 10.42
C PHE A 432 13.25 -3.25 10.88
N ASN A 433 12.33 -3.89 10.16
CA ASN A 433 10.91 -3.85 10.53
C ASN A 433 10.66 -4.41 11.94
N THR A 434 11.12 -5.63 12.20
CA THR A 434 10.95 -6.24 13.54
C THR A 434 11.81 -5.54 14.59
N PHE A 435 13.01 -5.07 14.23
CA PHE A 435 13.80 -4.26 15.14
C PHE A 435 12.99 -3.05 15.67
N PHE A 436 12.35 -2.26 14.80
CA PHE A 436 11.53 -1.14 15.22
C PHE A 436 10.31 -1.56 16.05
N GLU A 437 9.68 -2.71 15.72
CA GLU A 437 8.57 -3.27 16.50
C GLU A 437 9.00 -3.64 17.93
N ILE A 438 10.15 -4.30 18.08
CA ILE A 438 10.69 -4.65 19.41
C ILE A 438 11.06 -3.39 20.18
N MET A 439 11.75 -2.42 19.56
CA MET A 439 12.11 -1.16 20.21
C MET A 439 10.87 -0.38 20.67
N THR A 440 9.78 -0.43 19.90
CA THR A 440 8.48 0.15 20.29
C THR A 440 7.90 -0.55 21.51
N GLY A 441 7.97 -1.89 21.56
CA GLY A 441 7.56 -2.68 22.73
C GLY A 441 8.39 -2.40 23.99
N LEU A 442 9.72 -2.28 23.84
CA LEU A 442 10.65 -1.92 24.94
C LEU A 442 10.44 -0.50 25.44
N SER A 443 10.00 0.41 24.57
CA SER A 443 9.68 1.81 24.89
C SER A 443 8.25 2.01 25.39
N ASN A 444 7.48 0.92 25.56
CA ASN A 444 6.13 0.99 26.09
C ASN A 444 6.14 1.61 27.50
N ARG A 445 5.30 2.62 27.74
CA ARG A 445 5.25 3.34 29.02
C ARG A 445 5.03 2.43 30.22
N HIS A 446 4.25 1.34 30.07
CA HIS A 446 4.02 0.38 31.15
C HIS A 446 5.26 -0.45 31.47
N VAL A 447 6.11 -0.72 30.48
CA VAL A 447 7.40 -1.40 30.68
C VAL A 447 8.40 -0.43 31.31
N LEU A 448 8.55 0.78 30.75
CA LEU A 448 9.54 1.76 31.21
C LEU A 448 9.29 2.20 32.66
N ARG A 449 8.03 2.38 33.08
CA ARG A 449 7.68 2.77 34.46
C ARG A 449 8.17 1.81 35.53
N LEU A 450 8.42 0.54 35.19
CA LEU A 450 8.94 -0.46 36.10
C LEU A 450 10.48 -0.43 36.20
N GLY A 451 11.14 0.49 35.50
CA GLY A 451 12.59 0.68 35.56
C GLY A 451 13.49 -0.47 35.09
N PRO A 452 13.09 -1.43 34.22
CA PRO A 452 14.02 -2.49 33.81
C PRO A 452 15.23 -1.94 33.07
N HIS A 453 15.06 -0.83 32.34
CA HIS A 453 16.10 -0.15 31.58
C HIS A 453 17.16 0.55 32.45
N THR A 454 16.84 0.87 33.70
CA THR A 454 17.80 1.48 34.65
C THR A 454 18.60 0.44 35.42
N SER A 455 18.15 -0.81 35.42
CA SER A 455 18.76 -1.93 36.15
C SER A 455 19.55 -2.87 35.24
N LEU A 456 19.78 -2.49 33.98
CA LEU A 456 20.51 -3.32 33.02
C LEU A 456 21.99 -3.47 33.39
N PRO A 457 22.62 -4.61 33.10
CA PRO A 457 24.07 -4.73 33.07
C PRO A 457 24.69 -3.68 32.12
N SER A 458 25.94 -3.27 32.38
CA SER A 458 26.63 -2.22 31.59
C SER A 458 26.62 -2.51 30.08
N GLU A 459 26.90 -3.77 29.70
CA GLU A 459 26.91 -4.21 28.30
C GLU A 459 25.53 -4.02 27.62
N ASP A 460 24.46 -4.43 28.30
CA ASP A 460 23.11 -4.29 27.77
C ASP A 460 22.65 -2.81 27.78
N ALA A 461 23.11 -2.00 28.73
CA ALA A 461 22.82 -0.57 28.77
C ALA A 461 23.45 0.17 27.58
N GLU A 462 24.71 -0.14 27.25
CA GLU A 462 25.41 0.38 26.07
C GLU A 462 24.73 -0.09 24.77
N MET A 463 24.34 -1.36 24.68
CA MET A 463 23.57 -1.90 23.56
C MET A 463 22.26 -1.13 23.37
N LEU A 464 21.52 -0.88 24.45
CA LEU A 464 20.28 -0.09 24.40
C LEU A 464 20.51 1.32 23.87
N GLN A 465 21.62 1.97 24.24
CA GLN A 465 21.96 3.29 23.72
C GLN A 465 22.22 3.26 22.21
N GLY A 466 22.99 2.30 21.72
CA GLY A 466 23.24 2.13 20.29
C GLY A 466 21.97 1.85 19.48
N LEU A 467 21.12 0.94 19.98
CA LEU A 467 19.83 0.63 19.36
C LEU A 467 18.89 1.85 19.34
N LYS A 468 18.89 2.67 20.40
CA LYS A 468 18.09 3.91 20.45
C LYS A 468 18.50 4.90 19.36
N GLN A 469 19.80 5.06 19.08
CA GLN A 469 20.29 5.95 18.03
C GLN A 469 19.77 5.55 16.65
N ILE A 470 19.76 4.25 16.33
CA ILE A 470 19.25 3.74 15.04
C ILE A 470 17.73 3.93 14.95
N SER A 471 17.02 3.71 16.05
CA SER A 471 15.56 3.89 16.12
C SER A 471 15.10 5.34 16.21
N ASP A 472 16.03 6.30 16.28
CA ASP A 472 15.70 7.70 16.40
C ASP A 472 14.89 8.19 15.19
N THR A 473 13.82 8.91 15.49
CA THR A 473 12.94 9.52 14.49
C THR A 473 13.45 10.89 14.03
N GLY A 474 14.41 11.47 14.77
CA GLY A 474 15.13 12.68 14.44
C GLY A 474 15.75 12.63 13.03
N GLY A 475 15.83 13.79 12.39
CA GLY A 475 16.37 13.89 11.03
C GLY A 475 15.64 13.02 10.00
N ASN A 476 14.37 12.66 10.24
CA ASN A 476 13.60 11.74 9.40
C ASN A 476 14.20 10.33 9.33
N PHE A 477 14.54 9.76 10.49
CA PHE A 477 15.20 8.47 10.62
C PHE A 477 16.58 8.46 9.96
N ALA A 478 17.39 9.49 10.22
CA ALA A 478 18.68 9.69 9.56
C ALA A 478 19.63 8.49 9.74
N ALA A 479 19.81 8.03 10.99
CA ALA A 479 20.67 6.88 11.31
C ALA A 479 20.20 5.60 10.62
N TYR A 480 18.90 5.27 10.69
CA TYR A 480 18.34 4.13 9.95
C TYR A 480 18.55 4.25 8.42
N ARG A 481 18.38 5.44 7.85
CA ARG A 481 18.57 5.68 6.42
C ARG A 481 20.02 5.51 5.98
N GLU A 482 20.96 5.90 6.83
CA GLU A 482 22.39 5.65 6.64
C GLU A 482 22.67 4.14 6.65
N CYS A 483 22.23 3.44 7.71
CA CYS A 483 22.39 1.99 7.82
C CYS A 483 21.80 1.23 6.61
N ILE A 484 20.57 1.54 6.19
CA ILE A 484 19.97 0.85 5.03
C ILE A 484 20.63 1.27 3.70
N GLY A 485 21.25 2.45 3.66
CA GLY A 485 21.99 2.99 2.54
C GLY A 485 23.27 2.21 2.25
N GLU A 486 23.98 1.77 3.29
CA GLU A 486 25.19 0.94 3.18
C GLU A 486 24.93 -0.37 2.42
N PHE A 487 23.72 -0.92 2.50
CA PHE A 487 23.35 -2.16 1.80
C PHE A 487 22.90 -1.95 0.37
N LYS A 488 22.92 -0.70 -0.15
CA LYS A 488 22.53 -0.42 -1.53
C LYS A 488 23.47 -1.10 -2.54
N ASP A 489 24.75 -1.20 -2.20
CA ASP A 489 25.78 -1.71 -3.12
C ASP A 489 25.99 -3.23 -3.01
N ASN A 490 25.31 -3.89 -2.05
CA ASN A 490 25.33 -5.35 -1.92
C ASN A 490 23.90 -5.94 -1.84
N PRO A 491 23.20 -6.06 -2.98
CA PRO A 491 21.82 -6.53 -3.05
C PRO A 491 21.65 -8.03 -2.82
N THR A 492 22.74 -8.80 -2.76
CA THR A 492 22.69 -10.27 -2.61
C THR A 492 22.22 -10.73 -1.24
N VAL A 493 22.31 -9.85 -0.23
CA VAL A 493 21.91 -10.18 1.13
C VAL A 493 20.47 -9.70 1.37
N PRO A 494 19.56 -10.61 1.72
CA PRO A 494 18.20 -10.28 2.10
C PRO A 494 18.11 -9.14 3.13
N THR A 495 17.14 -8.25 2.96
CA THR A 495 16.89 -7.12 3.88
C THR A 495 15.39 -6.92 4.02
N VAL A 496 14.90 -6.73 5.26
CA VAL A 496 13.51 -6.37 5.55
C VAL A 496 13.50 -4.92 6.01
N PRO A 497 13.12 -3.97 5.15
CA PRO A 497 13.17 -2.54 5.47
C PRO A 497 12.08 -2.16 6.48
N TYR A 498 12.29 -1.07 7.21
CA TYR A 498 11.24 -0.52 8.09
C TYR A 498 10.16 0.15 7.24
N PHE A 499 8.97 -0.47 7.24
CA PHE A 499 7.91 -0.14 6.30
C PHE A 499 7.38 1.29 6.49
N ALA A 500 7.27 1.75 7.75
CA ALA A 500 6.63 3.03 8.07
C ALA A 500 7.33 4.24 7.41
N VAL A 501 8.64 4.20 7.21
CA VAL A 501 9.41 5.28 6.58
C VAL A 501 8.99 5.52 5.12
N TYR A 502 8.50 4.50 4.44
CA TYR A 502 7.98 4.64 3.08
C TYR A 502 6.59 5.28 3.04
N PHE A 503 5.82 5.23 4.13
CA PHE A 503 4.48 5.83 4.23
C PHE A 503 4.48 7.23 4.82
N TYR A 504 5.22 7.43 5.92
CA TYR A 504 5.00 8.54 6.84
C TYR A 504 5.24 9.93 6.23
N LYS A 505 5.94 10.03 5.09
CA LYS A 505 6.18 11.33 4.43
C LYS A 505 6.08 11.35 2.92
N ARG A 506 6.28 10.26 2.19
CA ARG A 506 6.54 10.38 0.74
C ARG A 506 5.29 10.32 -0.13
N ILE A 507 4.46 9.30 0.04
CA ILE A 507 3.22 9.16 -0.76
C ILE A 507 2.25 10.28 -0.40
N GLN A 508 2.10 10.56 0.89
CA GLN A 508 1.20 11.61 1.36
C GLN A 508 1.62 13.00 0.87
N HIS A 509 2.90 13.39 0.97
CA HIS A 509 3.34 14.69 0.43
C HIS A 509 3.32 14.76 -1.11
N ILE A 510 3.68 13.68 -1.82
CA ILE A 510 3.62 13.67 -3.30
C ILE A 510 2.17 13.83 -3.77
N GLU A 511 1.21 13.15 -3.14
CA GLU A 511 -0.20 13.24 -3.50
C GLU A 511 -0.86 14.55 -3.05
N ASP A 512 -0.57 15.04 -1.84
CA ASP A 512 -1.12 16.29 -1.33
C ASP A 512 -0.56 17.49 -2.12
N SER A 513 0.72 17.47 -2.50
CA SER A 513 1.29 18.49 -3.40
C SER A 513 0.77 18.39 -4.84
N ALA A 514 0.37 17.20 -5.31
CA ALA A 514 -0.27 17.03 -6.62
C ALA A 514 -1.73 17.50 -6.65
N ASN A 515 -2.44 17.44 -5.51
CA ASN A 515 -3.87 17.82 -5.41
C ASN A 515 -4.11 19.30 -5.08
N LEU A 516 -3.10 20.04 -4.61
CA LEU A 516 -3.25 21.45 -4.18
C LEU A 516 -3.23 22.48 -5.32
N SER A 517 -3.12 22.06 -6.58
CA SER A 517 -3.34 22.97 -7.71
C SER A 517 -4.09 22.24 -8.82
N GLY A 518 -5.16 22.85 -9.33
CA GLY A 518 -5.88 22.40 -10.53
C GLY A 518 -5.01 22.47 -11.79
N GLY A 519 -3.96 21.65 -11.83
CA GLY A 519 -2.92 21.60 -12.85
C GLY A 519 -1.60 21.17 -12.22
N TRP A 520 -1.17 19.93 -12.49
CA TRP A 520 0.12 19.38 -12.07
C TRP A 520 1.27 20.28 -12.56
N LYS A 521 1.76 21.16 -11.69
CA LYS A 521 3.01 21.91 -11.86
C LYS A 521 3.93 21.60 -10.70
N SER A 522 4.62 20.47 -10.76
CA SER A 522 5.76 20.22 -9.87
C SER A 522 7.06 20.38 -10.67
N LYS A 523 7.84 21.41 -10.35
CA LYS A 523 9.29 21.38 -10.56
C LYS A 523 9.83 20.47 -9.45
N SER A 524 10.19 19.23 -9.76
CA SER A 524 10.81 18.35 -8.77
C SER A 524 12.15 18.94 -8.31
N LYS A 525 12.36 18.98 -6.99
CA LYS A 525 13.64 19.38 -6.42
C LYS A 525 14.67 18.26 -6.66
N PRO A 526 15.98 18.56 -6.68
CA PRO A 526 17.03 17.54 -6.85
C PRO A 526 16.96 16.40 -5.82
N GLU A 527 16.47 16.69 -4.61
CA GLU A 527 16.25 15.73 -3.51
C GLU A 527 15.21 14.66 -3.87
N ASP A 528 14.13 15.05 -4.58
CA ASP A 528 13.07 14.12 -5.00
C ASP A 528 13.56 13.05 -5.99
N LYS A 529 14.60 13.38 -6.78
CA LYS A 529 15.21 12.48 -7.77
C LYS A 529 16.10 11.41 -7.13
N LYS A 530 16.88 11.76 -6.10
CA LYS A 530 17.70 10.80 -5.34
C LYS A 530 16.83 9.75 -4.63
N ASP A 531 15.69 10.18 -4.13
CA ASP A 531 14.81 9.29 -3.39
C ASP A 531 13.89 8.46 -4.30
N ALA A 532 13.59 8.89 -5.55
CA ALA A 532 12.82 8.07 -6.50
C ALA A 532 13.58 6.78 -6.89
N ALA A 533 14.92 6.86 -6.89
CA ALA A 533 15.79 5.70 -7.01
C ALA A 533 15.60 4.70 -5.85
N LEU A 534 15.21 5.13 -4.63
CA LEU A 534 14.97 4.25 -3.49
C LEU A 534 13.70 3.36 -3.65
N LEU A 535 12.65 3.85 -4.32
CA LEU A 535 11.48 3.02 -4.66
C LEU A 535 11.80 2.06 -5.81
N SER A 536 12.60 2.49 -6.80
CA SER A 536 13.13 1.59 -7.81
C SER A 536 14.05 0.53 -7.20
N THR A 537 14.75 0.84 -6.09
CA THR A 537 15.51 -0.16 -5.34
C THR A 537 14.65 -1.21 -4.64
N ARG A 538 13.34 -0.98 -4.41
CA ARG A 538 12.47 -2.03 -3.84
C ARG A 538 12.36 -3.24 -4.77
N ASP A 539 12.15 -3.01 -6.07
CA ASP A 539 12.02 -4.10 -7.04
C ASP A 539 13.36 -4.64 -7.54
N SER A 540 14.42 -3.81 -7.60
CA SER A 540 15.79 -4.34 -7.80
C SER A 540 16.27 -5.14 -6.58
N LYS A 541 15.51 -5.10 -5.48
CA LYS A 541 15.68 -5.88 -4.25
C LYS A 541 14.49 -6.80 -4.00
N ARG A 542 13.82 -7.36 -5.03
CA ARG A 542 13.05 -8.61 -4.80
C ARG A 542 14.07 -9.66 -4.36
N VAL A 543 14.14 -9.77 -3.04
CA VAL A 543 15.18 -10.42 -2.26
C VAL A 543 15.22 -11.92 -2.60
N PRO A 544 16.41 -12.53 -2.74
CA PRO A 544 16.50 -13.99 -2.82
C PRO A 544 15.84 -14.62 -1.59
N PRO A 545 15.06 -15.71 -1.75
CA PRO A 545 14.35 -16.33 -0.64
C PRO A 545 15.31 -16.65 0.50
N ARG A 546 14.99 -16.23 1.72
CA ARG A 546 15.68 -16.72 2.93
C ARG A 546 15.30 -18.18 3.17
N GLY A 547 16.20 -18.97 3.75
CA GLY A 547 16.04 -20.42 3.98
C GLY A 547 14.74 -20.80 4.72
N ALA A 548 14.41 -22.09 4.69
CA ALA A 548 13.12 -22.62 5.12
C ALA A 548 12.78 -22.35 6.61
N THR A 549 11.51 -22.03 6.87
CA THR A 549 10.88 -21.95 8.21
C THR A 549 10.62 -23.35 8.78
N SER A 550 10.68 -23.52 10.11
CA SER A 550 10.16 -24.75 10.74
C SER A 550 8.63 -24.66 10.88
N SER A 551 7.89 -25.62 10.30
CA SER A 551 6.42 -25.53 10.18
C SER A 551 5.67 -25.51 11.51
N THR A 552 6.29 -25.99 12.58
CA THR A 552 5.67 -26.10 13.92
C THR A 552 5.84 -24.83 14.77
N SER A 553 6.88 -24.00 14.52
CA SER A 553 7.15 -22.77 15.27
C SER A 553 6.38 -21.57 14.71
N ALA A 554 6.30 -21.43 13.38
CA ALA A 554 5.72 -20.23 12.74
C ALA A 554 4.24 -19.98 13.11
N SER A 555 3.47 -21.05 13.33
CA SER A 555 2.06 -20.94 13.73
C SER A 555 1.86 -20.64 15.22
N SER A 556 2.81 -21.03 16.08
CA SER A 556 2.74 -20.79 17.54
C SER A 556 3.38 -19.47 17.95
N LEU A 557 4.32 -18.95 17.15
CA LEU A 557 4.99 -17.66 17.34
C LEU A 557 4.27 -16.49 16.65
N ASP A 558 3.20 -16.74 15.88
CA ASP A 558 2.45 -15.67 15.23
C ASP A 558 1.74 -14.77 16.28
N PRO A 559 2.15 -13.49 16.45
CA PRO A 559 1.60 -12.61 17.48
C PRO A 559 0.10 -12.35 17.31
N SER A 560 -0.45 -12.49 16.09
CA SER A 560 -1.89 -12.34 15.84
C SER A 560 -2.75 -13.40 16.54
N SER A 561 -2.20 -14.59 16.79
CA SER A 561 -2.91 -15.69 17.43
C SER A 561 -3.16 -15.46 18.92
N ALA A 562 -2.24 -14.77 19.61
CA ALA A 562 -2.29 -14.50 21.04
C ALA A 562 -3.50 -13.62 21.44
N THR A 563 -3.93 -12.72 20.54
CA THR A 563 -5.09 -11.85 20.75
C THR A 563 -6.44 -12.50 20.44
N HIS A 564 -6.48 -13.52 19.57
CA HIS A 564 -7.75 -14.13 19.17
C HIS A 564 -8.35 -15.09 20.20
N ARG A 565 -7.56 -15.61 21.14
CA ARG A 565 -8.06 -16.56 22.15
C ARG A 565 -8.92 -15.95 23.26
N LYS A 566 -9.07 -14.62 23.29
CA LYS A 566 -9.98 -13.89 24.19
C LYS A 566 -10.54 -12.63 23.51
N GLN A 567 -11.55 -12.77 22.65
CA GLN A 567 -12.54 -11.69 22.46
C GLN A 567 -13.50 -11.69 23.65
N VAL A 568 -12.99 -11.24 24.80
CA VAL A 568 -13.77 -10.61 25.86
C VAL A 568 -13.26 -9.19 25.88
N ASP A 569 -14.17 -8.21 25.90
CA ASP A 569 -13.90 -6.77 25.92
C ASP A 569 -12.51 -6.42 26.48
N THR A 570 -11.68 -5.78 25.65
CA THR A 570 -10.35 -5.30 26.03
C THR A 570 -10.47 -4.13 27.01
N LYS A 571 -10.87 -4.44 28.25
CA LYS A 571 -10.37 -3.72 29.41
C LYS A 571 -8.87 -4.00 29.49
N PRO A 572 -8.02 -2.99 29.75
CA PRO A 572 -6.61 -3.23 30.05
C PRO A 572 -6.53 -4.31 31.15
N THR A 573 -5.57 -5.23 31.05
CA THR A 573 -5.30 -6.22 32.10
C THR A 573 -5.39 -5.55 33.47
N ALA A 574 -6.01 -6.20 34.46
CA ALA A 574 -6.22 -5.62 35.79
C ALA A 574 -4.93 -5.00 36.38
N THR A 575 -3.76 -5.53 35.99
CA THR A 575 -2.43 -5.01 36.28
C THR A 575 -2.14 -3.64 35.66
N ALA A 576 -2.45 -3.42 34.37
CA ALA A 576 -2.28 -2.13 33.70
C ALA A 576 -3.29 -1.08 34.19
N THR A 577 -4.53 -1.51 34.48
CA THR A 577 -5.58 -0.63 35.03
C THR A 577 -5.29 -0.21 36.48
N ALA A 578 -4.65 -1.07 37.29
CA ALA A 578 -4.24 -0.74 38.64
C ALA A 578 -3.13 0.34 38.67
N VAL A 579 -2.16 0.27 37.75
CA VAL A 579 -1.08 1.27 37.63
C VAL A 579 -1.59 2.65 37.16
N ILE A 580 -2.77 2.72 36.52
CA ILE A 580 -3.36 3.96 36.03
C ILE A 580 -4.18 4.71 37.10
N LYS A 581 -4.66 4.02 38.15
CA LYS A 581 -5.57 4.62 39.14
C LYS A 581 -4.91 5.42 40.28
N GLU A 582 -3.59 5.36 40.42
CA GLU A 582 -2.88 5.93 41.58
C GLU A 582 -1.72 6.84 41.15
N GLU A 583 -1.98 7.81 40.27
CA GLU A 583 -1.06 8.95 40.07
C GLU A 583 -1.38 10.01 41.16
N PRO A 584 -0.45 10.33 42.06
CA PRO A 584 -0.53 11.59 42.79
C PRO A 584 -0.36 12.69 41.74
N GLN A 585 -1.40 13.48 41.49
CA GLN A 585 -1.22 14.72 40.76
C GLN A 585 -0.25 15.58 41.57
N GLU A 586 0.98 15.76 41.09
CA GLU A 586 1.84 16.84 41.55
C GLU A 586 1.08 18.15 41.31
N GLN A 587 0.57 18.74 42.39
CA GLN A 587 0.00 20.07 42.34
C GLN A 587 1.08 21.03 41.86
N PRO A 588 0.79 21.93 40.89
CA PRO A 588 1.74 22.94 40.49
C PRO A 588 2.07 23.81 41.70
N GLN A 589 3.33 23.77 42.16
CA GLN A 589 3.79 24.72 43.16
C GLN A 589 3.73 26.12 42.57
N GLU A 590 2.88 26.95 43.17
CA GLU A 590 2.68 28.36 42.85
C GLU A 590 3.97 29.13 43.18
N GLN A 591 4.79 29.40 42.16
CA GLN A 591 5.97 30.25 42.30
C GLN A 591 5.53 31.70 42.54
N LYS A 592 5.62 32.15 43.80
CA LYS A 592 5.54 33.58 44.16
C LYS A 592 6.71 34.32 43.52
N ALA A 593 6.40 35.26 42.64
CA ALA A 593 7.36 36.17 42.02
C ALA A 593 7.97 37.10 43.09
N ALA A 594 9.31 37.16 43.12
CA ALA A 594 10.06 38.17 43.86
C ALA A 594 10.03 39.53 43.10
N PRO A 595 10.03 40.67 43.81
CA PRO A 595 10.08 41.98 43.17
C PRO A 595 11.48 42.28 42.59
N PRO A 596 11.58 43.12 41.54
CA PRO A 596 12.84 43.42 40.88
C PRO A 596 13.75 44.32 41.75
N PRO A 597 15.08 44.17 41.64
CA PRO A 597 16.03 44.99 42.38
C PRO A 597 16.08 46.41 41.82
N GLN A 598 16.08 47.39 42.71
CA GLN A 598 16.31 48.80 42.39
C GLN A 598 17.82 49.04 42.17
N ASN A 599 18.16 49.73 41.09
CA ASN A 599 19.50 50.24 40.80
C ASN A 599 19.90 51.33 41.81
N PRO A 600 21.15 51.32 42.32
CA PRO A 600 21.76 52.54 42.84
C PRO A 600 22.70 53.16 41.79
N ILE A 601 22.31 54.38 41.46
CA ILE A 601 23.01 55.58 41.01
C ILE A 601 24.54 55.58 41.20
N ASP A 602 25.21 56.02 40.12
CA ASP A 602 26.62 56.42 40.03
C ASP A 602 27.04 57.44 41.09
N THR A 603 28.23 57.24 41.67
CA THR A 603 29.12 58.37 42.00
C THR A 603 30.55 58.03 41.65
N THR A 604 31.08 58.86 40.77
CA THR A 604 32.46 59.02 40.33
C THR A 604 33.45 59.21 41.48
N ASN A 605 34.65 58.64 41.37
CA ASN A 605 35.90 59.37 41.65
C ASN A 605 37.11 58.70 40.98
N ALA A 606 37.94 59.56 40.40
CA ALA A 606 39.11 59.25 39.59
C ALA A 606 40.41 59.29 40.40
N SER A 607 41.51 58.87 39.74
CA SER A 607 42.95 58.99 40.09
C SER A 607 43.47 57.95 41.12
N THR A 608 44.64 57.30 41.00
CA THR A 608 45.87 57.59 40.24
C THR A 608 46.74 56.32 40.14
N THR A 609 47.39 56.12 38.99
CA THR A 609 48.72 55.51 38.69
C THR A 609 49.43 54.55 39.67
N ASN A 610 49.84 53.37 39.19
CA ASN A 610 51.26 53.00 38.93
C ASN A 610 51.45 51.50 38.59
N ASN A 611 52.18 51.23 37.50
CA ASN A 611 53.28 50.27 37.27
C ASN A 611 53.40 49.02 38.17
N SER A 612 53.79 47.82 37.75
CA SER A 612 54.22 47.20 36.48
C SER A 612 54.43 45.69 36.75
N THR A 613 54.52 44.90 35.68
CA THR A 613 55.25 43.61 35.57
C THR A 613 54.60 42.32 36.12
N ALA A 614 54.03 41.52 35.22
CA ALA A 614 54.27 40.07 35.12
C ALA A 614 53.69 39.54 33.80
N GLY A 615 54.39 38.59 33.19
CA GLY A 615 54.19 38.16 31.81
C GLY A 615 52.89 37.38 31.57
N MET A 616 52.38 37.50 30.35
CA MET A 616 51.44 36.54 29.79
C MET A 616 52.01 35.97 28.50
N MET A 617 52.33 34.68 28.59
CA MET A 617 52.40 33.76 27.46
C MET A 617 51.04 33.77 26.74
N ASN A 618 51.05 33.98 25.42
CA ASN A 618 49.95 33.57 24.56
C ASN A 618 50.36 32.27 23.85
N HIS A 619 50.01 31.15 24.47
CA HIS A 619 49.75 29.89 23.76
C HIS A 619 48.32 29.94 23.24
N HIS A 620 48.10 29.73 21.94
CA HIS A 620 46.92 29.03 21.42
C HIS A 620 47.36 28.17 20.23
N CYS A 621 47.83 26.98 20.57
CA CYS A 621 47.91 25.83 19.67
C CYS A 621 46.63 25.00 19.80
N HIS A 622 46.14 24.57 18.64
CA HIS A 622 45.60 23.25 18.31
C HIS A 622 44.37 22.63 18.99
N ALA A 623 43.62 22.02 18.07
CA ALA A 623 42.93 20.72 18.15
C ALA A 623 41.52 20.72 18.78
N ASN A 624 40.52 20.84 17.91
CA ASN A 624 39.23 20.21 18.14
C ASN A 624 39.31 18.76 17.63
N SER A 625 39.33 17.83 18.58
CA SER A 625 39.23 16.39 18.38
C SER A 625 37.79 16.02 18.03
N ASN A 626 37.57 15.54 16.79
CA ASN A 626 36.40 14.75 16.45
C ASN A 626 36.58 13.34 17.03
N ALA A 627 35.74 12.97 17.99
CA ALA A 627 35.64 11.62 18.49
C ALA A 627 34.90 10.75 17.44
N THR A 628 35.68 10.04 16.62
CA THR A 628 35.21 8.94 15.79
C THR A 628 34.87 7.76 16.68
N VAL A 629 33.59 7.39 16.78
CA VAL A 629 33.16 6.14 17.39
C VAL A 629 33.48 5.00 16.42
N ASN A 630 34.62 4.34 16.63
CA ASN A 630 35.00 3.12 15.93
C ASN A 630 34.17 1.95 16.49
N ILE A 631 33.19 1.47 15.72
CA ILE A 631 32.57 0.16 15.95
C ILE A 631 33.45 -0.88 15.25
N SER A 632 34.41 -1.43 15.97
CA SER A 632 35.25 -2.53 15.49
C SER A 632 34.48 -3.85 15.56
N TYR A 633 34.14 -4.43 14.41
CA TYR A 633 33.70 -5.82 14.31
C TYR A 633 34.89 -6.75 14.53
N ILE A 634 34.85 -7.52 15.62
CA ILE A 634 35.80 -8.61 15.89
C ILE A 634 35.45 -9.80 14.98
N SER A 635 36.26 -10.05 13.96
CA SER A 635 36.23 -11.31 13.21
C SER A 635 37.00 -12.38 13.99
N HIS A 636 36.32 -13.36 14.58
CA HIS A 636 36.96 -14.59 15.03
C HIS A 636 37.02 -15.59 13.87
N ASN A 637 38.23 -15.83 13.40
CA ASN A 637 38.56 -16.83 12.40
C ASN A 637 39.08 -18.07 13.14
N ASN A 638 38.24 -19.10 13.32
CA ASN A 638 38.67 -20.39 13.85
C ASN A 638 38.74 -21.42 12.70
N ASN A 639 39.93 -21.57 12.14
CA ASN A 639 40.31 -22.73 11.35
C ASN A 639 40.69 -23.86 12.32
N ASN A 640 39.86 -24.90 12.40
CA ASN A 640 40.31 -26.21 12.88
C ASN A 640 40.18 -27.23 11.76
N HIS A 641 41.34 -27.66 11.28
CA HIS A 641 41.53 -28.83 10.43
C HIS A 641 40.96 -30.08 11.12
N ILE A 642 40.04 -30.77 10.46
CA ILE A 642 39.72 -32.17 10.76
C ILE A 642 40.14 -33.01 9.55
N HIS A 643 41.11 -33.88 9.79
CA HIS A 643 41.53 -34.94 8.88
C HIS A 643 40.38 -35.92 8.64
N ASN A 644 39.99 -36.09 7.37
CA ASN A 644 39.12 -37.17 6.94
C ASN A 644 39.97 -38.41 6.69
N ASN A 645 39.88 -39.40 7.58
CA ASN A 645 40.42 -40.74 7.35
C ASN A 645 39.33 -41.59 6.69
N ASN A 646 39.52 -41.92 5.42
CA ASN A 646 38.79 -42.96 4.71
C ASN A 646 39.20 -44.32 5.26
N ASN A 647 38.23 -45.11 5.76
CA ASN A 647 38.39 -46.57 5.82
C ASN A 647 37.15 -47.22 5.22
N ASN A 648 37.35 -47.75 4.02
CA ASN A 648 36.57 -48.83 3.44
C ASN A 648 36.67 -50.06 4.36
N ASN A 649 35.54 -50.73 4.62
CA ASN A 649 35.56 -52.18 4.70
C ASN A 649 34.22 -52.80 4.32
N ASN A 650 34.32 -53.73 3.37
CA ASN A 650 33.30 -54.66 2.90
C ASN A 650 32.91 -55.66 3.99
N ASN A 651 31.66 -56.13 3.94
CA ASN A 651 31.24 -57.55 4.02
C ASN A 651 29.71 -57.59 3.90
N ILE A 652 29.11 -58.17 2.85
CA ILE A 652 28.99 -59.60 2.49
C ILE A 652 28.17 -60.41 3.51
N ASN A 653 27.03 -60.92 3.00
CA ASN A 653 26.18 -62.04 3.40
C ASN A 653 25.46 -61.99 4.75
N SER A 654 24.13 -61.82 4.69
CA SER A 654 23.14 -62.92 4.75
C SER A 654 21.74 -62.38 4.42
#